data_AF-A0A3M7T438-F1
#
_entry.id   AF-A0A3M7T438-F1
#
_cell.length_a   1.000
_cell.length_b   1.000
_cell.length_c   1.000
_cell.angle_alpha   90.00
_cell.angle_beta   90.00
_cell.angle_gamma   90.00
#
_symmetry.space_group_name_H-M   'P 1'
#
loop_
_entity.id
_entity.type
_entity.pdbx_description
1 polymer ?
#
loop_
_entity_poly.entity_id
_entity_poly.type
_entity_poly.pdbx_seq_one_letter_code
_entity_poly.pdbx_strand_id
1 'polypeptide(L)'
;LDNLSRDDLVKLVKKYIILNKQLRAKSEDLAKQVESKTCNNNQADINNSDVIKDLNQRIDELTKTNGQLNDENCVLKEKIQSLNVEIESLTSNLEEHKSFRLEFEPQLENAQREITLNKSMLEMLNNEIKLLNSEKVHLEKRLYNRRIGTPSVIVEEDEEDLEAERRGEDYSNNELDSITEEEHDFNEAETIENYKKEEYDKDIDYLHKSKIESGQVMALSKQLEDMTFYLDELKIELESEKEKNGEYVSEIENLKKKVTDTNCPNEATADDSVRFEKFLNHIKNSFDENEREFGADMNELEKQIMERVKTKMDEIRKERENRKYFENQLEKVIQNNRKELEELETNVAFLTKSKQDLEAKIKSVENELENERQNFKKYEKEVSKSKVLNLEIADYEKSIKTFNSQIAVKDKEIADLKQEIILGKENVAKLSQNVEKLERERDDEKDKVIKLQQTLVKAKKDINEAKAHETDHLNNEAMLNAKLEQANQDIENYKIQIAELGSEKQRLQEKFQSTSDTYSRSNHLLESKNQTYQEEIENLKQKLNTVQNEYENYKIKAQQAFRKQKEQSTPSIQVLTEAELQKCFQDNEQLKLLNTKLNEKLDVNSEKLKILEKESEITQEEYSRVLDRYTNLLNELKDKEIAWKSRFTELEKHSFNKVEESQESIRNLKIENEALVAQHKEKIRNLNNQHLHTVDSLQVKLDDSRREIERLNKVLQELRNKSPSPGNITPNNSFLQAHSRTDSGQINNLAKNNFILGMDASQISEKSDNEENRNSLLTLEQLLNEPSLAHTEPSDSKVLISQISQLKNDLSKAKVQLDHLNELLNESELNNARLNEQINLLKEEIRRLERNQEREKSISNMEYLKNVVCKFLTLSTTQEKFQLLPVLTTMLKLNQEEQNAIMNFAKNNHSEKDSQNTGWTNFFPKWST
;
A
#
# COMPACT_ATOMS: atom_id res chain seq x y z
N LEU A 1 18.73 3.71 113.96
CA LEU A 1 18.37 2.31 114.24
C LEU A 1 18.53 2.01 115.72
N ASP A 2 19.61 2.47 116.35
CA ASP A 2 19.92 2.16 117.76
C ASP A 2 19.02 2.83 118.83
N ASN A 3 18.16 3.78 118.43
CA ASN A 3 17.20 4.45 119.33
C ASN A 3 15.73 4.08 119.05
N LEU A 4 15.45 3.12 118.16
CA LEU A 4 14.07 2.68 117.88
C LEU A 4 13.70 1.46 118.71
N SER A 5 12.48 1.44 119.25
CA SER A 5 11.94 0.29 119.96
C SER A 5 11.92 -0.95 119.05
N ARG A 6 12.10 -2.14 119.63
CA ARG A 6 12.18 -3.40 118.88
C ARG A 6 10.98 -3.61 117.95
N ASP A 7 9.79 -3.16 118.36
CA ASP A 7 8.57 -3.26 117.55
C ASP A 7 8.57 -2.35 116.33
N ASP A 8 9.14 -1.15 116.44
CA ASP A 8 9.23 -0.23 115.30
C ASP A 8 10.27 -0.68 114.27
N LEU A 9 11.36 -1.30 114.75
CA LEU A 9 12.34 -1.95 113.87
C LEU A 9 11.69 -3.09 113.06
N VAL A 10 10.87 -3.93 113.71
CA VAL A 10 10.16 -5.03 113.06
C VAL A 10 9.15 -4.52 112.03
N LYS A 11 8.42 -3.44 112.32
CA LYS A 11 7.50 -2.82 111.35
C LYS A 11 8.26 -2.28 110.14
N LEU A 12 9.42 -1.65 110.36
CA LEU A 12 10.22 -1.09 109.28
C LEU A 12 10.84 -2.17 108.40
N VAL A 13 11.31 -3.27 108.99
CA VAL A 13 11.78 -4.46 108.26
C VAL A 13 10.63 -5.11 107.48
N LYS A 14 9.44 -5.27 108.07
CA LYS A 14 8.26 -5.79 107.34
C LYS A 14 7.86 -4.90 106.17
N LYS A 15 7.89 -3.57 106.35
CA LYS A 15 7.61 -2.60 105.27
C LYS A 15 8.65 -2.68 104.16
N TYR A 16 9.93 -2.83 104.52
CA TYR A 16 11.03 -3.03 103.56
C TYR A 16 10.91 -4.34 102.78
N ILE A 17 10.49 -5.43 103.45
CA ILE A 17 10.24 -6.73 102.80
C ILE A 17 9.06 -6.65 101.84
N ILE A 18 7.96 -6.00 102.22
CA ILE A 18 6.78 -5.83 101.35
C ILE A 18 7.15 -4.99 100.12
N LEU A 19 7.88 -3.88 100.33
CA LEU A 19 8.32 -3.01 99.24
C LEU A 19 9.24 -3.76 98.26
N ASN A 20 10.19 -4.56 98.78
CA ASN A 20 11.05 -5.41 97.95
C ASN A 20 10.27 -6.49 97.19
N LYS A 21 9.23 -7.07 97.79
CA LYS A 21 8.35 -8.03 97.09
C LYS A 21 7.60 -7.36 95.95
N GLN A 22 7.09 -6.15 96.15
CA GLN A 22 6.41 -5.38 95.11
C GLN A 22 7.35 -4.95 93.98
N LEU A 23 8.58 -4.54 94.31
CA LEU A 23 9.60 -4.20 93.34
C LEU A 23 10.02 -5.41 92.49
N ARG A 24 10.19 -6.58 93.12
CA ARG A 24 10.46 -7.83 92.39
C ARG A 24 9.33 -8.22 91.45
N ALA A 25 8.08 -8.18 91.92
CA ALA A 25 6.92 -8.48 91.07
C ALA A 25 6.84 -7.55 89.85
N LYS A 26 7.07 -6.24 90.04
CA LYS A 26 7.12 -5.28 88.94
C LYS A 26 8.28 -5.53 87.96
N SER A 27 9.45 -5.90 88.45
CA SER A 27 10.57 -6.24 87.56
C SER A 27 10.31 -7.53 86.77
N GLU A 28 9.59 -8.47 87.35
CA GLU A 28 9.24 -9.75 86.71
C GLU A 28 8.16 -9.56 85.64
N ASP A 29 7.16 -8.70 85.88
CA ASP A 29 6.17 -8.31 84.86
C ASP A 29 6.79 -7.51 83.71
N LEU A 30 7.73 -6.60 84.01
CA LEU A 30 8.46 -5.86 82.98
C LEU A 30 9.35 -6.80 82.15
N ALA A 31 10.02 -7.78 82.77
CA ALA A 31 10.80 -8.79 82.06
C ALA A 31 9.93 -9.61 81.10
N LYS A 32 8.74 -10.06 81.55
CA LYS A 32 7.78 -10.78 80.69
C LYS A 32 7.24 -9.93 79.54
N GLN A 33 7.01 -8.63 79.77
CA GLN A 33 6.61 -7.72 78.68
C GLN A 33 7.73 -7.50 77.66
N VAL A 34 8.98 -7.47 78.09
CA VAL A 34 10.13 -7.37 77.16
C VAL A 34 10.29 -8.67 76.38
N GLU A 35 10.25 -9.83 77.04
CA GLU A 35 10.34 -11.15 76.38
C GLU A 35 9.24 -11.36 75.33
N SER A 36 7.99 -10.99 75.64
CA SER A 36 6.88 -11.11 74.67
C SER A 36 7.05 -10.19 73.45
N LYS A 37 7.63 -8.99 73.64
CA LYS A 37 7.92 -8.08 72.52
C LYS A 37 9.10 -8.53 71.68
N THR A 38 10.15 -9.10 72.27
CA THR A 38 11.28 -9.68 71.51
C THR A 38 10.88 -10.93 70.72
N CYS A 39 9.95 -11.74 71.23
CA CYS A 39 9.50 -12.94 70.51
C CYS A 39 8.68 -12.59 69.25
N ASN A 40 7.87 -11.52 69.31
CA ASN A 40 7.11 -11.04 68.14
C ASN A 40 7.99 -10.40 67.05
N ASN A 41 9.09 -9.73 67.42
CA ASN A 41 10.03 -9.17 66.44
C ASN A 41 10.82 -10.27 65.70
N ASN A 42 11.28 -11.30 66.41
CA ASN A 42 12.00 -12.41 65.78
C ASN A 42 11.12 -13.19 64.80
N GLN A 43 9.80 -13.30 65.06
CA GLN A 43 8.86 -13.93 64.14
C GLN A 43 8.65 -13.11 62.85
N ALA A 44 8.67 -11.78 62.95
CA ALA A 44 8.55 -10.89 61.80
C ALA A 44 9.81 -10.89 60.92
N ASP A 45 11.00 -10.96 61.53
CA ASP A 45 12.27 -11.04 60.79
C ASP A 45 12.46 -12.39 60.06
N ILE A 46 11.98 -13.50 60.64
CA ILE A 46 11.98 -14.81 59.96
C ILE A 46 11.04 -14.79 58.76
N ASN A 47 9.81 -14.29 58.92
CA ASN A 47 8.84 -14.20 57.82
C ASN A 47 9.34 -13.29 56.69
N ASN A 48 10.00 -12.17 57.01
CA ASN A 48 10.61 -11.30 56.00
C ASN A 48 11.80 -11.98 55.31
N SER A 49 12.60 -12.77 56.03
CA SER A 49 13.70 -13.53 55.44
C SER A 49 13.22 -14.62 54.48
N ASP A 50 12.10 -15.28 54.77
CA ASP A 50 11.56 -16.33 53.90
C ASP A 50 10.91 -15.72 52.65
N VAL A 51 10.19 -14.60 52.79
CA VAL A 51 9.66 -13.84 51.64
C VAL A 51 10.79 -13.33 50.73
N ILE A 52 11.91 -12.85 51.30
CA ILE A 52 13.08 -12.43 50.51
C ILE A 52 13.72 -13.62 49.79
N LYS A 53 13.78 -14.80 50.41
CA LYS A 53 14.29 -16.01 49.74
C LYS A 53 13.39 -16.44 48.59
N ASP A 54 12.07 -16.44 48.79
CA ASP A 54 11.11 -16.78 47.74
C ASP A 54 11.16 -15.79 46.57
N LEU A 55 11.29 -14.49 46.86
CA LEU A 55 11.47 -13.45 45.84
C LEU A 55 12.78 -13.63 45.08
N ASN A 56 13.89 -13.93 45.75
CA ASN A 56 15.17 -14.17 45.10
C ASN A 56 15.13 -15.44 44.24
N GLN A 57 14.52 -16.52 44.73
CA GLN A 57 14.33 -17.74 43.94
C GLN A 57 13.47 -17.46 42.70
N ARG A 58 12.43 -16.63 42.82
CA ARG A 58 11.60 -16.24 41.68
C ARG A 58 12.35 -15.36 40.67
N ILE A 59 13.23 -14.48 41.15
CA ILE A 59 14.12 -13.68 40.29
C ILE A 59 15.10 -14.59 39.55
N ASP A 60 15.68 -15.59 40.21
CA ASP A 60 16.60 -16.55 39.58
C ASP A 60 15.88 -17.39 38.51
N GLU A 61 14.66 -17.86 38.79
CA GLU A 61 13.80 -18.54 37.82
C GLU A 61 13.50 -17.66 36.61
N LEU A 62 13.10 -16.40 36.83
CA LEU A 62 12.81 -15.45 35.75
C LEU A 62 14.06 -15.11 34.93
N THR A 63 15.22 -15.03 35.57
CA THR A 63 16.50 -14.78 34.89
C THR A 63 16.87 -15.97 34.01
N LYS A 64 16.63 -17.20 34.49
CA LYS A 64 16.84 -18.43 33.73
C LYS A 64 15.88 -18.53 32.54
N THR A 65 14.59 -18.22 32.71
CA THR A 65 13.61 -18.22 31.61
C THR A 65 13.92 -17.12 30.58
N ASN A 66 14.38 -15.94 31.02
CA ASN A 66 14.81 -14.89 30.10
C ASN A 66 16.06 -15.29 29.33
N GLY A 67 17.00 -16.00 29.95
CA GLY A 67 18.15 -16.59 29.27
C GLY A 67 17.72 -17.58 28.18
N GLN A 68 16.82 -18.52 28.51
CA GLN A 68 16.28 -19.49 27.55
C GLN A 68 15.55 -18.83 26.38
N LEU A 69 14.70 -17.83 26.66
CA LEU A 69 14.02 -17.06 25.61
C LEU A 69 15.00 -16.29 24.74
N ASN A 70 16.11 -15.78 25.30
CA ASN A 70 17.13 -15.09 24.53
C ASN A 70 17.91 -16.05 23.61
N ASP A 71 18.21 -17.26 24.09
CA ASP A 71 18.85 -18.31 23.30
C ASP A 71 17.92 -18.79 22.17
N GLU A 72 16.63 -19.01 22.46
CA GLU A 72 15.61 -19.33 21.45
C GLU A 72 15.48 -18.22 20.39
N ASN A 73 15.50 -16.95 20.81
CA ASN A 73 15.51 -15.81 19.90
C ASN A 73 16.78 -15.76 19.04
N CYS A 74 17.93 -16.19 19.56
CA CYS A 74 19.18 -16.27 18.79
C CYS A 74 19.08 -17.35 17.70
N VAL A 75 18.58 -18.54 18.05
CA VAL A 75 18.36 -19.64 17.09
C VAL A 75 17.33 -19.25 16.03
N LEU A 76 16.25 -18.57 16.41
CA LEU A 76 15.25 -18.07 15.46
C LEU A 76 15.84 -17.03 14.50
N LYS A 77 16.70 -16.12 14.99
CA LYS A 77 17.41 -15.15 14.14
C LYS A 77 18.34 -15.83 13.13
N GLU A 78 19.11 -16.82 13.55
CA GLU A 78 19.97 -17.61 12.65
C GLU A 78 19.14 -18.36 11.60
N LYS A 79 18.00 -18.92 11.99
CA LYS A 79 17.10 -19.60 11.06
C LYS A 79 16.47 -18.64 10.04
N ILE A 80 16.03 -17.46 10.49
CA ILE A 80 15.54 -16.39 9.60
C ILE A 80 16.64 -15.96 8.63
N GLN A 81 17.89 -15.83 9.09
CA GLN A 81 19.01 -15.48 8.23
C GLN A 81 19.29 -16.57 7.18
N SER A 82 19.21 -17.85 7.55
CA SER A 82 19.37 -18.95 6.58
C SER A 82 18.24 -18.98 5.53
N LEU A 83 17.00 -18.73 5.96
CA LEU A 83 15.85 -18.67 5.06
C LEU A 83 15.93 -17.48 4.11
N ASN A 84 16.45 -16.35 4.58
CA ASN A 84 16.67 -15.18 3.71
C ASN A 84 17.72 -15.46 2.63
N VAL A 85 18.81 -16.15 2.97
CA VAL A 85 19.82 -16.57 1.98
C VAL A 85 19.23 -17.56 0.96
N GLU A 86 18.38 -18.48 1.41
CA GLU A 86 17.67 -19.41 0.53
C GLU A 86 16.69 -18.67 -0.41
N ILE A 87 15.92 -17.71 0.12
CA ILE A 87 15.03 -16.85 -0.67
C ILE A 87 15.81 -16.04 -1.71
N GLU A 88 16.95 -15.46 -1.35
CA GLU A 88 17.81 -14.73 -2.29
C GLU A 88 18.31 -15.65 -3.42
N SER A 89 18.73 -16.87 -3.10
CA SER A 89 19.16 -17.85 -4.10
C SER A 89 18.03 -18.28 -5.04
N LEU A 90 16.82 -18.52 -4.50
CA LEU A 90 15.64 -18.88 -5.28
C LEU A 90 15.17 -17.71 -6.14
N THR A 91 15.29 -16.47 -5.64
CA THR A 91 14.95 -15.25 -6.38
C THR A 91 15.89 -15.07 -7.57
N SER A 92 17.20 -15.26 -7.37
CA SER A 92 18.20 -15.21 -8.44
C SER A 92 17.94 -16.28 -9.52
N ASN A 93 17.63 -17.52 -9.12
CA ASN A 93 17.28 -18.59 -10.06
C ASN A 93 15.99 -18.27 -10.84
N LEU A 94 15.01 -17.64 -10.18
CA LEU A 94 13.75 -17.26 -10.81
C LEU A 94 13.94 -16.10 -11.79
N GLU A 95 14.88 -15.19 -11.53
CA GLU A 95 15.32 -14.14 -12.46
C GLU A 95 16.06 -14.72 -13.68
N GLU A 96 16.93 -15.71 -13.47
CA GLU A 96 17.60 -16.42 -14.57
C GLU A 96 16.58 -17.16 -15.46
N HIS A 97 15.60 -17.85 -14.87
CA HIS A 97 14.51 -18.49 -15.61
C HIS A 97 13.61 -17.49 -16.33
N LYS A 98 13.39 -16.29 -15.78
CA LYS A 98 12.64 -15.22 -16.47
C LYS A 98 13.41 -14.71 -17.68
N SER A 99 14.72 -14.50 -17.56
CA SER A 99 15.58 -14.11 -18.68
C SER A 99 15.59 -15.17 -19.77
N PHE A 100 15.69 -16.45 -19.40
CA PHE A 100 15.60 -17.56 -20.36
C PHE A 100 14.23 -17.61 -21.06
N ARG A 101 13.14 -17.36 -20.33
CA ARG A 101 11.79 -17.29 -20.94
C ARG A 101 11.67 -16.13 -21.93
N LEU A 102 12.21 -14.96 -21.59
CA LEU A 102 12.21 -13.77 -22.45
C LEU A 102 13.00 -13.98 -23.76
N GLU A 103 14.04 -14.83 -23.76
CA GLU A 103 14.77 -15.19 -24.99
C GLU A 103 13.99 -16.17 -25.89
N PHE A 104 13.18 -17.07 -25.33
CA PHE A 104 12.41 -18.05 -26.09
C PHE A 104 11.05 -17.54 -26.59
N GLU A 105 10.46 -16.57 -25.92
CA GLU A 105 9.18 -15.95 -26.30
C GLU A 105 9.16 -15.38 -27.74
N PRO A 106 10.17 -14.62 -28.22
CA PRO A 106 10.20 -14.15 -29.60
C PRO A 106 10.38 -15.28 -30.62
N GLN A 107 11.04 -16.38 -30.25
CA GLN A 107 11.18 -17.56 -31.13
C GLN A 107 9.85 -18.29 -31.28
N LEU A 108 9.09 -18.42 -30.18
CA LEU A 108 7.75 -19.00 -30.20
C LEU A 108 6.79 -18.15 -31.03
N GLU A 109 6.88 -16.82 -30.90
CA GLU A 109 6.05 -15.88 -31.67
C GLU A 109 6.37 -15.96 -33.18
N ASN A 110 7.65 -16.07 -33.54
CA ASN A 110 8.06 -16.29 -34.94
C ASN A 110 7.56 -17.64 -35.49
N ALA A 111 7.71 -18.72 -34.73
CA ALA A 111 7.19 -20.04 -35.12
C ALA A 111 5.66 -20.02 -35.28
N GLN A 112 4.95 -19.30 -34.41
CA GLN A 112 3.51 -19.11 -34.54
C GLN A 112 3.16 -18.34 -35.81
N ARG A 113 3.86 -17.25 -36.14
CA ARG A 113 3.67 -16.50 -37.39
C ARG A 113 3.90 -17.36 -38.64
N GLU A 114 4.93 -18.21 -38.64
CA GLU A 114 5.18 -19.16 -39.73
C GLU A 114 4.05 -20.19 -39.86
N ILE A 115 3.53 -20.71 -38.75
CA ILE A 115 2.39 -21.62 -38.76
C ILE A 115 1.14 -20.92 -39.33
N THR A 116 0.87 -19.66 -38.99
CA THR A 116 -0.27 -18.91 -39.56
C THR A 116 -0.10 -18.67 -41.05
N LEU A 117 1.12 -18.35 -41.50
CA LEU A 117 1.43 -18.19 -42.92
C LEU A 117 1.22 -19.50 -43.69
N ASN A 118 1.74 -20.61 -43.16
CA ASN A 118 1.57 -21.93 -43.75
C ASN A 118 0.10 -22.37 -43.78
N LYS A 119 -0.69 -22.05 -42.75
CA LYS A 119 -2.15 -22.30 -42.76
C LYS A 119 -2.84 -21.49 -43.86
N SER A 120 -2.50 -20.22 -44.03
CA SER A 120 -3.05 -19.39 -45.11
C SER A 120 -2.69 -19.93 -46.49
N MET A 121 -1.45 -20.39 -46.69
CA MET A 121 -1.03 -21.03 -47.94
C MET A 121 -1.79 -22.34 -48.21
N LEU A 122 -1.99 -23.19 -47.19
CA LEU A 122 -2.79 -24.41 -47.31
C LEU A 122 -4.25 -24.12 -47.66
N GLU A 123 -4.81 -23.02 -47.12
CA GLU A 123 -6.18 -22.61 -47.43
C GLU A 123 -6.32 -22.12 -48.88
N MET A 124 -5.33 -21.37 -49.39
CA MET A 124 -5.26 -21.01 -50.81
C MET A 124 -5.14 -22.24 -51.71
N LEU A 125 -4.26 -23.18 -51.38
CA LEU A 125 -4.08 -24.41 -52.14
C LEU A 125 -5.37 -25.26 -52.14
N ASN A 126 -6.07 -25.34 -51.00
CA ASN A 126 -7.34 -26.04 -50.91
C ASN A 126 -8.43 -25.38 -51.77
N ASN A 127 -8.43 -24.05 -51.87
CA ASN A 127 -9.35 -23.34 -52.76
C ASN A 127 -9.02 -23.58 -54.24
N GLU A 128 -7.74 -23.67 -54.59
CA GLU A 128 -7.28 -24.02 -55.94
C GLU A 128 -7.66 -25.46 -56.32
N ILE A 129 -7.48 -26.42 -55.39
CA ILE A 129 -7.93 -27.81 -55.57
C ILE A 129 -9.45 -27.88 -55.76
N LYS A 130 -10.24 -27.10 -55.01
CA LYS A 130 -11.70 -27.01 -55.22
C LYS A 130 -12.05 -26.48 -56.60
N LEU A 131 -11.32 -25.47 -57.09
CA LEU A 131 -11.52 -24.91 -58.42
C LEU A 131 -11.21 -25.95 -59.50
N LEU A 132 -10.06 -26.61 -59.42
CA LEU A 132 -9.65 -27.68 -60.34
C LEU A 132 -10.64 -28.86 -60.34
N ASN A 133 -11.17 -29.23 -59.18
CA ASN A 133 -12.21 -30.26 -59.08
C ASN A 133 -13.51 -29.81 -59.76
N SER A 134 -13.89 -28.53 -59.65
CA SER A 134 -15.05 -28.00 -60.36
C SER A 134 -14.84 -28.00 -61.89
N GLU A 135 -13.64 -27.66 -62.36
CA GLU A 135 -13.27 -27.71 -63.77
C GLU A 135 -13.26 -29.15 -64.31
N LYS A 136 -12.73 -30.11 -63.52
CA LYS A 136 -12.79 -31.53 -63.84
C LYS A 136 -14.23 -32.00 -64.04
N VAL A 137 -15.14 -31.65 -63.12
CA VAL A 137 -16.57 -31.98 -63.25
C VAL A 137 -17.20 -31.33 -64.49
N HIS A 138 -16.81 -30.09 -64.83
CA HIS A 138 -17.28 -29.43 -66.05
C HIS A 138 -16.75 -30.10 -67.32
N LEU A 139 -15.51 -30.57 -67.32
CA LEU A 139 -14.91 -31.31 -68.42
C LEU A 139 -15.54 -32.69 -68.57
N GLU A 140 -15.81 -33.39 -67.48
CA GLU A 140 -16.54 -34.67 -67.48
C GLU A 140 -17.95 -34.50 -68.04
N LYS A 141 -18.68 -33.44 -67.64
CA LYS A 141 -19.98 -33.09 -68.24
C LYS A 141 -19.88 -32.76 -69.73
N ARG A 142 -18.82 -32.06 -70.17
CA ARG A 142 -18.59 -31.78 -71.60
C ARG A 142 -18.26 -33.05 -72.39
N LEU A 143 -17.49 -33.97 -71.82
CA LEU A 143 -17.20 -35.27 -72.42
C LEU A 143 -18.46 -36.15 -72.51
N TYR A 144 -19.28 -36.14 -71.45
CA TYR A 144 -20.60 -36.79 -71.46
C TYR A 144 -21.52 -36.22 -72.54
N ASN A 145 -21.62 -34.88 -72.63
CA ASN A 145 -22.43 -34.22 -73.66
C ASN A 145 -21.87 -34.42 -75.07
N ARG A 146 -20.55 -34.54 -75.24
CA ARG A 146 -19.91 -34.86 -76.52
C ARG A 146 -20.12 -36.33 -76.92
N ARG A 147 -20.31 -37.23 -75.95
CA ARG A 147 -20.65 -38.65 -76.18
C ARG A 147 -22.09 -38.85 -76.66
N ILE A 148 -23.00 -37.91 -76.39
CA ILE A 148 -24.42 -37.96 -76.75
C ILE A 148 -24.71 -37.26 -78.11
N GLY A 149 -23.70 -36.63 -78.72
CA GLY A 149 -23.83 -35.86 -79.95
C GLY A 149 -23.52 -36.61 -81.26
N THR A 150 -24.16 -37.75 -81.53
CA THR A 150 -24.39 -38.27 -82.90
C THR A 150 -25.65 -39.15 -82.94
N PRO A 151 -26.48 -39.09 -84.00
CA PRO A 151 -27.93 -39.21 -83.87
C PRO A 151 -28.51 -40.54 -84.40
N SER A 152 -29.44 -41.17 -83.68
CA SER A 152 -30.45 -42.04 -84.28
C SER A 152 -31.64 -42.33 -83.34
N VAL A 153 -32.81 -41.81 -83.75
CA VAL A 153 -34.17 -42.39 -83.61
C VAL A 153 -34.87 -42.31 -82.23
N ILE A 154 -35.64 -41.22 -82.09
CA ILE A 154 -37.05 -41.05 -81.65
C ILE A 154 -37.76 -42.32 -81.09
N VAL A 155 -38.29 -42.30 -79.86
CA VAL A 155 -39.68 -41.98 -79.43
C VAL A 155 -39.77 -42.21 -77.91
N GLU A 156 -40.54 -41.34 -77.26
CA GLU A 156 -40.95 -41.32 -75.86
C GLU A 156 -41.58 -42.65 -75.39
N GLU A 157 -41.18 -43.13 -74.21
CA GLU A 157 -42.01 -43.99 -73.37
C GLU A 157 -41.50 -43.90 -71.91
N ASP A 158 -42.45 -43.65 -71.01
CA ASP A 158 -42.31 -43.74 -69.55
C ASP A 158 -42.06 -45.21 -69.14
N GLU A 159 -41.12 -45.46 -68.22
CA GLU A 159 -40.95 -46.68 -67.39
C GLU A 159 -39.74 -46.35 -66.45
N GLU A 160 -39.80 -46.27 -65.12
CA GLU A 160 -40.50 -47.12 -64.15
C GLU A 160 -40.60 -48.56 -64.64
N ASP A 161 -39.50 -49.31 -64.57
CA ASP A 161 -39.48 -50.64 -63.98
C ASP A 161 -38.06 -51.23 -63.96
N LEU A 162 -37.84 -52.18 -63.05
CA LEU A 162 -36.61 -52.93 -62.75
C LEU A 162 -35.67 -52.30 -61.71
N GLU A 163 -36.15 -52.22 -60.48
CA GLU A 163 -35.72 -53.19 -59.45
C GLU A 163 -36.50 -52.94 -58.15
N ALA A 164 -37.80 -53.25 -58.21
CA ALA A 164 -38.49 -53.76 -57.06
C ALA A 164 -38.07 -55.21 -56.87
N GLU A 165 -37.21 -55.52 -55.91
CA GLU A 165 -37.26 -56.83 -55.27
C GLU A 165 -36.79 -56.78 -53.82
N ARG A 166 -37.73 -57.12 -52.92
CA ARG A 166 -37.62 -57.26 -51.46
C ARG A 166 -37.91 -56.01 -50.61
N ARG A 167 -39.11 -55.45 -50.74
CA ARG A 167 -39.97 -55.22 -49.56
C ARG A 167 -41.41 -55.52 -49.92
N GLY A 168 -41.87 -56.68 -49.51
CA GLY A 168 -43.27 -57.05 -49.49
C GLY A 168 -43.41 -58.15 -48.45
N GLU A 169 -44.24 -57.86 -47.46
CA GLU A 169 -44.85 -58.74 -46.45
C GLU A 169 -44.47 -58.33 -45.03
N ASP A 170 -45.37 -57.56 -44.42
CA ASP A 170 -45.93 -57.93 -43.14
C ASP A 170 -47.33 -57.32 -43.04
N TYR A 171 -48.32 -58.14 -43.39
CA TYR A 171 -49.69 -58.00 -42.94
C TYR A 171 -49.90 -59.01 -41.81
N SER A 172 -50.48 -58.47 -40.74
CA SER A 172 -51.57 -59.06 -39.97
C SER A 172 -51.28 -60.05 -38.83
N ASN A 173 -51.94 -59.67 -37.73
CA ASN A 173 -52.67 -60.48 -36.76
C ASN A 173 -51.86 -60.89 -35.53
N ASN A 174 -52.21 -60.55 -34.30
CA ASN A 174 -53.47 -60.31 -33.56
C ASN A 174 -53.45 -61.29 -32.37
N GLU A 175 -54.07 -60.82 -31.28
CA GLU A 175 -54.54 -61.57 -30.10
C GLU A 175 -53.46 -61.87 -29.04
N LEU A 176 -53.52 -61.17 -27.90
CA LEU A 176 -54.27 -61.53 -26.66
C LEU A 176 -53.69 -62.83 -26.05
N ASP A 177 -53.37 -62.95 -24.76
CA ASP A 177 -54.05 -62.42 -23.59
C ASP A 177 -53.21 -62.69 -22.31
N SER A 178 -53.66 -62.14 -21.19
CA SER A 178 -53.46 -62.61 -19.80
C SER A 178 -52.16 -62.32 -19.04
N ILE A 179 -52.28 -61.28 -18.19
CA ILE A 179 -51.97 -61.24 -16.74
C ILE A 179 -51.57 -62.60 -16.13
N THR A 180 -50.38 -62.70 -15.53
CA THR A 180 -50.14 -62.97 -14.08
C THR A 180 -48.63 -63.13 -13.80
N GLU A 181 -48.15 -62.36 -12.81
CA GLU A 181 -47.13 -62.69 -11.80
C GLU A 181 -46.04 -63.74 -12.13
N GLU A 182 -44.79 -63.27 -12.27
CA GLU A 182 -43.61 -63.83 -11.58
C GLU A 182 -42.39 -62.92 -11.83
N GLU A 183 -42.21 -61.92 -10.96
CA GLU A 183 -40.95 -61.20 -10.80
C GLU A 183 -39.93 -62.12 -10.11
N HIS A 184 -39.09 -62.85 -10.87
CA HIS A 184 -37.81 -63.33 -10.31
C HIS A 184 -36.64 -63.57 -11.31
N ASP A 185 -36.78 -63.42 -12.63
CA ASP A 185 -35.69 -63.79 -13.56
C ASP A 185 -35.07 -62.65 -14.40
N PHE A 186 -35.26 -61.38 -14.02
CA PHE A 186 -34.74 -60.26 -14.83
C PHE A 186 -33.32 -59.77 -14.48
N ASN A 187 -32.77 -60.15 -13.32
CA ASN A 187 -31.43 -59.70 -12.92
C ASN A 187 -30.26 -60.55 -13.45
N GLU A 188 -30.52 -61.73 -14.02
CA GLU A 188 -29.46 -62.58 -14.58
C GLU A 188 -29.23 -62.30 -16.08
N ALA A 189 -30.25 -61.81 -16.80
CA ALA A 189 -30.16 -61.43 -18.21
C ALA A 189 -29.38 -60.12 -18.43
N GLU A 190 -29.54 -59.11 -17.57
CA GLU A 190 -28.86 -57.81 -17.69
C GLU A 190 -27.35 -57.90 -17.34
N THR A 191 -26.98 -58.83 -16.45
CA THR A 191 -25.57 -59.14 -16.19
C THR A 191 -24.92 -59.89 -17.35
N ILE A 192 -25.61 -60.85 -17.99
CA ILE A 192 -25.06 -61.62 -19.12
C ILE A 192 -24.94 -60.75 -20.39
N GLU A 193 -25.83 -59.78 -20.58
CA GLU A 193 -25.76 -58.84 -21.72
C GLU A 193 -24.66 -57.79 -21.55
N ASN A 194 -24.40 -57.31 -20.32
CA ASN A 194 -23.28 -56.41 -20.04
C ASN A 194 -21.91 -57.10 -20.12
N TYR A 195 -21.79 -58.37 -19.71
CA TYR A 195 -20.55 -59.15 -19.90
C TYR A 195 -20.26 -59.45 -21.38
N LYS A 196 -21.30 -59.71 -22.19
CA LYS A 196 -21.12 -59.89 -23.65
C LYS A 196 -20.75 -58.57 -24.34
N LYS A 197 -21.30 -57.43 -23.91
CA LYS A 197 -20.95 -56.11 -24.47
C LYS A 197 -19.49 -55.71 -24.19
N GLU A 198 -18.99 -55.96 -22.97
CA GLU A 198 -17.57 -55.69 -22.65
C GLU A 198 -16.58 -56.64 -23.36
N GLU A 199 -16.99 -57.88 -23.66
CA GLU A 199 -16.18 -58.84 -24.43
C GLU A 199 -16.16 -58.46 -25.93
N TYR A 200 -17.30 -58.03 -26.49
CA TYR A 200 -17.39 -57.52 -27.87
C TYR A 200 -16.64 -56.19 -28.07
N ASP A 201 -16.64 -55.27 -27.09
CA ASP A 201 -15.90 -54.01 -27.18
C ASP A 201 -14.38 -54.20 -27.03
N LYS A 202 -13.93 -55.17 -26.21
CA LYS A 202 -12.51 -55.56 -26.12
C LYS A 202 -12.02 -56.26 -27.38
N ASP A 203 -12.86 -57.08 -28.01
CA ASP A 203 -12.52 -57.76 -29.27
C ASP A 203 -12.46 -56.78 -30.46
N ILE A 204 -13.28 -55.72 -30.48
CA ILE A 204 -13.22 -54.66 -31.50
C ILE A 204 -11.96 -53.79 -31.33
N ASP A 205 -11.56 -53.47 -30.11
CA ASP A 205 -10.32 -52.73 -29.84
C ASP A 205 -9.07 -53.58 -30.15
N TYR A 206 -9.10 -54.89 -29.88
CA TYR A 206 -8.04 -55.81 -30.32
C TYR A 206 -7.98 -55.97 -31.85
N LEU A 207 -9.13 -56.01 -32.53
CA LEU A 207 -9.21 -56.05 -33.99
C LEU A 207 -8.73 -54.75 -34.65
N HIS A 208 -9.04 -53.58 -34.08
CA HIS A 208 -8.56 -52.30 -34.56
C HIS A 208 -7.06 -52.10 -34.30
N LYS A 209 -6.56 -52.50 -33.13
CA LYS A 209 -5.13 -52.44 -32.81
C LYS A 209 -4.32 -53.40 -33.68
N SER A 210 -4.82 -54.62 -33.90
CA SER A 210 -4.23 -55.61 -34.80
C SER A 210 -4.27 -55.17 -36.28
N LYS A 211 -5.31 -54.45 -36.73
CA LYS A 211 -5.38 -53.86 -38.09
C LYS A 211 -4.43 -52.69 -38.29
N ILE A 212 -4.24 -51.85 -37.27
CA ILE A 212 -3.31 -50.71 -37.30
C ILE A 212 -1.86 -51.22 -37.24
N GLU A 213 -1.57 -52.21 -36.39
CA GLU A 213 -0.27 -52.87 -36.32
C GLU A 213 0.02 -53.66 -37.61
N SER A 214 -0.96 -54.35 -38.19
CA SER A 214 -0.85 -55.01 -39.52
C SER A 214 -0.62 -53.99 -40.64
N GLY A 215 -1.29 -52.83 -40.62
CA GLY A 215 -1.09 -51.75 -41.60
C GLY A 215 0.28 -51.06 -41.49
N GLN A 216 0.80 -50.88 -40.28
CA GLN A 216 2.15 -50.34 -40.03
C GLN A 216 3.24 -51.35 -40.38
N VAL A 217 3.03 -52.65 -40.09
CA VAL A 217 3.93 -53.74 -40.51
C VAL A 217 3.93 -53.89 -42.03
N MET A 218 2.79 -53.72 -42.71
CA MET A 218 2.72 -53.78 -44.19
C MET A 218 3.39 -52.55 -44.85
N ALA A 219 3.29 -51.36 -44.24
CA ALA A 219 3.99 -50.17 -44.72
C ALA A 219 5.52 -50.25 -44.51
N LEU A 220 5.97 -50.76 -43.35
CA LEU A 220 7.38 -51.02 -43.08
C LEU A 220 7.93 -52.19 -43.92
N SER A 221 7.12 -53.22 -44.18
CA SER A 221 7.48 -54.33 -45.08
C SER A 221 7.63 -53.83 -46.50
N LYS A 222 6.78 -52.93 -46.97
CA LYS A 222 6.89 -52.33 -48.31
C LYS A 222 8.10 -51.39 -48.44
N GLN A 223 8.41 -50.62 -47.41
CA GLN A 223 9.64 -49.82 -47.37
C GLN A 223 10.90 -50.68 -47.30
N LEU A 224 10.85 -51.82 -46.59
CA LEU A 224 11.92 -52.82 -46.60
C LEU A 224 12.03 -53.49 -47.97
N GLU A 225 10.93 -53.80 -48.64
CA GLU A 225 10.88 -54.38 -49.99
C GLU A 225 11.48 -53.42 -51.02
N ASP A 226 11.13 -52.14 -50.96
CA ASP A 226 11.67 -51.08 -51.82
C ASP A 226 13.17 -50.86 -51.55
N MET A 227 13.61 -50.90 -50.29
CA MET A 227 15.03 -50.83 -49.91
C MET A 227 15.80 -52.09 -50.33
N THR A 228 15.21 -53.29 -50.27
CA THR A 228 15.83 -54.50 -50.81
C THR A 228 15.87 -54.50 -52.33
N PHE A 229 14.88 -53.92 -53.01
CA PHE A 229 14.90 -53.76 -54.46
C PHE A 229 16.02 -52.80 -54.88
N TYR A 230 16.21 -51.69 -54.15
CA TYR A 230 17.31 -50.76 -54.38
C TYR A 230 18.69 -51.38 -54.05
N LEU A 231 18.76 -52.21 -53.02
CA LEU A 231 19.98 -52.97 -52.70
C LEU A 231 20.27 -54.05 -53.75
N ASP A 232 19.26 -54.73 -54.30
CA ASP A 232 19.43 -55.70 -55.37
C ASP A 232 19.79 -55.01 -56.70
N GLU A 233 19.26 -53.82 -56.98
CA GLU A 233 19.64 -53.00 -58.14
C GLU A 233 21.11 -52.57 -58.03
N LEU A 234 21.55 -52.06 -56.87
CA LEU A 234 22.97 -51.75 -56.61
C LEU A 234 23.87 -53.00 -56.65
N LYS A 235 23.35 -54.17 -56.29
CA LYS A 235 24.08 -55.43 -56.32
C LYS A 235 24.23 -55.98 -57.74
N ILE A 236 23.20 -55.83 -58.58
CA ILE A 236 23.24 -56.12 -60.01
C ILE A 236 24.23 -55.17 -60.70
N GLU A 237 24.24 -53.89 -60.33
CA GLU A 237 25.16 -52.91 -60.88
C GLU A 237 26.62 -53.23 -60.49
N LEU A 238 26.86 -53.58 -59.22
CA LEU A 238 28.16 -54.05 -58.72
C LEU A 238 28.62 -55.35 -59.39
N GLU A 239 27.72 -56.29 -59.65
CA GLU A 239 28.06 -57.55 -60.33
C GLU A 239 28.35 -57.31 -61.83
N SER A 240 27.66 -56.36 -62.47
CA SER A 240 27.98 -55.91 -63.83
C SER A 240 29.36 -55.23 -63.91
N GLU A 241 29.73 -54.47 -62.89
CA GLU A 241 31.05 -53.83 -62.79
C GLU A 241 32.17 -54.87 -62.58
N LYS A 242 31.89 -55.93 -61.81
CA LYS A 242 32.80 -57.07 -61.65
C LYS A 242 32.94 -57.90 -62.92
N GLU A 243 31.86 -58.09 -63.68
CA GLU A 243 31.91 -58.81 -64.96
C GLU A 243 32.74 -58.04 -65.99
N LYS A 244 32.55 -56.72 -66.08
CA LYS A 244 33.40 -55.83 -66.90
C LYS A 244 34.87 -55.86 -66.45
N ASN A 245 35.13 -55.85 -65.14
CA ASN A 245 36.49 -56.02 -64.62
C ASN A 245 37.07 -57.41 -64.93
N GLY A 246 36.26 -58.47 -64.96
CA GLY A 246 36.64 -59.81 -65.38
C GLY A 246 36.98 -59.89 -66.88
N GLU A 247 36.25 -59.15 -67.72
CA GLU A 247 36.55 -58.98 -69.14
C GLU A 247 37.88 -58.23 -69.36
N TYR A 248 38.12 -57.14 -68.62
CA TYR A 248 39.41 -56.43 -68.67
C TYR A 248 40.59 -57.31 -68.22
N VAL A 249 40.39 -58.15 -67.19
CA VAL A 249 41.42 -59.11 -66.74
C VAL A 249 41.65 -60.19 -67.81
N SER A 250 40.59 -60.69 -68.46
CA SER A 250 40.68 -61.67 -69.55
C SER A 250 41.31 -61.09 -70.83
N GLU A 251 41.07 -59.82 -71.11
CA GLU A 251 41.66 -59.13 -72.25
C GLU A 251 43.15 -58.80 -72.03
N ILE A 252 43.54 -58.46 -70.79
CA ILE A 252 44.94 -58.35 -70.39
C ILE A 252 45.64 -59.71 -70.43
N GLU A 253 44.96 -60.80 -70.08
CA GLU A 253 45.51 -62.16 -70.13
C GLU A 253 45.64 -62.66 -71.59
N ASN A 254 44.69 -62.30 -72.47
CA ASN A 254 44.77 -62.56 -73.91
C ASN A 254 45.84 -61.71 -74.62
N LEU A 255 46.05 -60.46 -74.19
CA LEU A 255 47.15 -59.62 -74.68
C LEU A 255 48.51 -60.12 -74.18
N LYS A 256 48.60 -60.66 -72.95
CA LYS A 256 49.80 -61.38 -72.48
C LYS A 256 50.05 -62.67 -73.28
N LYS A 257 49.00 -63.41 -73.67
CA LYS A 257 49.10 -64.63 -74.48
C LYS A 257 49.53 -64.36 -75.93
N LYS A 258 49.07 -63.26 -76.53
CA LYS A 258 49.51 -62.81 -77.87
C LYS A 258 50.94 -62.27 -77.91
N VAL A 259 51.51 -61.87 -76.77
CA VAL A 259 52.90 -61.39 -76.67
C VAL A 259 53.88 -62.54 -76.38
N THR A 260 53.42 -63.67 -75.82
CA THR A 260 54.26 -64.86 -75.58
C THR A 260 54.41 -65.79 -76.77
N ASP A 261 53.54 -65.67 -77.78
CA ASP A 261 53.70 -66.37 -79.06
C ASP A 261 54.49 -65.51 -80.05
N THR A 262 55.72 -65.22 -79.67
CA THR A 262 56.78 -64.84 -80.61
C THR A 262 56.99 -65.94 -81.66
N ASN A 263 57.44 -65.51 -82.84
CA ASN A 263 58.35 -66.23 -83.75
C ASN A 263 57.75 -67.27 -84.72
N CYS A 264 57.57 -66.87 -85.98
CA CYS A 264 58.53 -67.20 -87.06
C CYS A 264 58.19 -66.41 -88.35
N PRO A 265 59.17 -66.13 -89.24
CA PRO A 265 59.14 -65.05 -90.23
C PRO A 265 58.80 -65.51 -91.66
N ASN A 266 58.58 -64.51 -92.55
CA ASN A 266 58.87 -64.44 -94.01
C ASN A 266 57.79 -63.54 -94.68
N GLU A 267 58.01 -62.65 -95.64
CA GLU A 267 59.14 -61.93 -96.25
C GLU A 267 58.48 -60.92 -97.24
N ALA A 268 59.18 -59.81 -97.57
CA ALA A 268 58.85 -58.78 -98.59
C ALA A 268 57.74 -57.76 -98.21
N THR A 269 57.87 -56.43 -98.34
CA THR A 269 58.58 -55.58 -99.32
C THR A 269 58.89 -54.18 -98.73
N ALA A 270 60.10 -53.65 -98.94
CA ALA A 270 60.70 -52.54 -98.21
C ALA A 270 60.44 -51.10 -98.73
N ASP A 271 59.35 -50.83 -99.46
CA ASP A 271 59.13 -49.50 -100.07
C ASP A 271 58.11 -48.62 -99.30
N ASP A 272 57.35 -49.19 -98.36
CA ASP A 272 56.37 -48.45 -97.56
C ASP A 272 56.99 -47.73 -96.33
N SER A 273 58.19 -48.12 -95.90
CA SER A 273 58.81 -47.62 -94.65
C SER A 273 59.13 -46.12 -94.70
N VAL A 274 59.51 -45.58 -95.86
CA VAL A 274 59.97 -44.18 -95.96
C VAL A 274 58.82 -43.17 -95.95
N ARG A 275 57.62 -43.59 -96.36
CA ARG A 275 56.43 -42.72 -96.33
C ARG A 275 55.86 -42.58 -94.92
N PHE A 276 55.92 -43.64 -94.12
CA PHE A 276 55.50 -43.61 -92.71
C PHE A 276 56.37 -42.69 -91.87
N GLU A 277 57.67 -42.63 -92.12
CA GLU A 277 58.61 -41.86 -91.29
C GLU A 277 58.38 -40.34 -91.34
N LYS A 278 58.04 -39.79 -92.53
CA LYS A 278 57.71 -38.36 -92.65
C LYS A 278 56.35 -37.99 -92.03
N PHE A 279 55.38 -38.91 -92.06
CA PHE A 279 54.07 -38.69 -91.45
C PHE A 279 54.15 -38.73 -89.92
N LEU A 280 55.00 -39.63 -89.38
CA LEU A 280 55.26 -39.74 -87.95
C LEU A 280 55.87 -38.45 -87.36
N ASN A 281 56.78 -37.77 -88.08
CA ASN A 281 57.39 -36.53 -87.57
C ASN A 281 56.43 -35.33 -87.50
N HIS A 282 55.46 -35.22 -88.41
CA HIS A 282 54.48 -34.13 -88.35
C HIS A 282 53.46 -34.35 -87.21
N ILE A 283 53.01 -35.60 -87.03
CA ILE A 283 52.15 -35.96 -85.91
C ILE A 283 52.86 -35.65 -84.59
N LYS A 284 54.16 -35.99 -84.48
CA LYS A 284 54.93 -35.79 -83.26
C LYS A 284 54.99 -34.33 -82.79
N ASN A 285 55.27 -33.39 -83.69
CA ASN A 285 55.33 -31.97 -83.31
C ASN A 285 53.96 -31.42 -82.90
N SER A 286 52.87 -31.83 -83.56
CA SER A 286 51.51 -31.44 -83.15
C SER A 286 51.11 -32.05 -81.81
N PHE A 287 51.66 -33.22 -81.48
CA PHE A 287 51.44 -33.89 -80.20
C PHE A 287 52.17 -33.17 -79.08
N ASP A 288 53.42 -32.77 -79.31
CA ASP A 288 54.25 -32.06 -78.31
C ASP A 288 53.68 -30.66 -77.96
N GLU A 289 53.02 -29.99 -78.90
CA GLU A 289 52.36 -28.70 -78.66
C GLU A 289 51.04 -28.88 -77.90
N ASN A 290 50.23 -29.87 -78.28
CA ASN A 290 49.02 -30.23 -77.55
C ASN A 290 49.31 -30.74 -76.13
N GLU A 291 50.38 -31.51 -75.91
CA GLU A 291 50.81 -31.95 -74.57
C GLU A 291 51.13 -30.76 -73.66
N ARG A 292 51.68 -29.68 -74.23
CA ARG A 292 52.08 -28.50 -73.46
C ARG A 292 50.88 -27.64 -73.06
N GLU A 293 49.89 -27.48 -73.93
CA GLU A 293 48.62 -26.82 -73.58
C GLU A 293 47.78 -27.68 -72.62
N PHE A 294 47.66 -28.99 -72.85
CA PHE A 294 46.96 -29.89 -71.93
C PHE A 294 47.60 -29.91 -70.54
N GLY A 295 48.93 -29.82 -70.47
CA GLY A 295 49.66 -29.77 -69.20
C GLY A 295 49.44 -28.47 -68.41
N ALA A 296 49.26 -27.33 -69.08
CA ALA A 296 48.97 -26.06 -68.42
C ALA A 296 47.53 -26.05 -67.85
N ASP A 297 46.55 -26.49 -68.65
CA ASP A 297 45.16 -26.59 -68.22
C ASP A 297 44.97 -27.65 -67.13
N MET A 298 45.72 -28.76 -67.17
CA MET A 298 45.71 -29.75 -66.09
C MET A 298 46.25 -29.20 -64.77
N ASN A 299 47.31 -28.39 -64.79
CA ASN A 299 47.86 -27.81 -63.56
C ASN A 299 46.93 -26.75 -62.94
N GLU A 300 46.26 -25.94 -63.75
CA GLU A 300 45.26 -24.97 -63.29
C GLU A 300 44.03 -25.69 -62.70
N LEU A 301 43.58 -26.77 -63.36
CA LEU A 301 42.48 -27.61 -62.89
C LEU A 301 42.85 -28.37 -61.61
N GLU A 302 44.06 -28.93 -61.52
CA GLU A 302 44.58 -29.57 -60.29
C GLU A 302 44.62 -28.59 -59.13
N LYS A 303 45.01 -27.33 -59.36
CA LYS A 303 45.06 -26.31 -58.32
C LYS A 303 43.66 -25.94 -57.82
N GLN A 304 42.68 -25.76 -58.72
CA GLN A 304 41.29 -25.50 -58.34
C GLN A 304 40.63 -26.71 -57.65
N ILE A 305 40.95 -27.94 -58.09
CA ILE A 305 40.51 -29.17 -57.42
C ILE A 305 41.13 -29.24 -56.02
N MET A 306 42.43 -28.98 -55.87
CA MET A 306 43.11 -28.95 -54.57
C MET A 306 42.49 -27.93 -53.62
N GLU A 307 42.16 -26.73 -54.10
CA GLU A 307 41.57 -25.69 -53.27
C GLU A 307 40.13 -26.01 -52.87
N ARG A 308 39.31 -26.55 -53.78
CA ARG A 308 37.96 -27.07 -53.43
C ARG A 308 38.00 -28.29 -52.51
N VAL A 309 38.97 -29.18 -52.70
CA VAL A 309 39.17 -30.35 -51.83
C VAL A 309 39.59 -29.90 -50.44
N LYS A 310 40.40 -28.84 -50.34
CA LYS A 310 40.81 -28.26 -49.05
C LYS A 310 39.66 -27.60 -48.32
N THR A 311 38.85 -26.78 -48.99
CA THR A 311 37.66 -26.16 -48.36
C THR A 311 36.63 -27.19 -47.95
N LYS A 312 36.34 -28.20 -48.79
CA LYS A 312 35.47 -29.32 -48.41
C LYS A 312 36.06 -30.17 -47.29
N MET A 313 37.38 -30.36 -47.23
CA MET A 313 38.01 -31.05 -46.10
C MET A 313 37.85 -30.28 -44.79
N ASP A 314 37.95 -28.94 -44.80
CA ASP A 314 37.75 -28.11 -43.61
C ASP A 314 36.29 -28.07 -43.16
N GLU A 315 35.33 -28.07 -44.09
CA GLU A 315 33.89 -28.22 -43.79
C GLU A 315 33.58 -29.60 -43.20
N ILE A 316 34.06 -30.67 -43.83
CA ILE A 316 33.93 -32.04 -43.29
C ILE A 316 34.60 -32.15 -41.92
N ARG A 317 35.71 -31.46 -41.68
CA ARG A 317 36.40 -31.45 -40.38
C ARG A 317 35.55 -30.78 -39.30
N LYS A 318 34.92 -29.64 -39.59
CA LYS A 318 33.99 -28.97 -38.66
C LYS A 318 32.74 -29.80 -38.40
N GLU A 319 32.16 -30.41 -39.44
CA GLU A 319 31.05 -31.36 -39.27
C GLU A 319 31.46 -32.58 -38.45
N ARG A 320 32.69 -33.09 -38.61
CA ARG A 320 33.20 -34.23 -37.83
C ARG A 320 33.41 -33.87 -36.37
N GLU A 321 33.88 -32.66 -36.07
CA GLU A 321 34.01 -32.16 -34.70
C GLU A 321 32.63 -31.95 -34.04
N ASN A 322 31.67 -31.38 -34.77
CA ASN A 322 30.29 -31.23 -34.30
C ASN A 322 29.60 -32.59 -34.11
N ARG A 323 29.78 -33.52 -35.05
CA ARG A 323 29.25 -34.88 -34.94
C ARG A 323 29.88 -35.60 -33.74
N LYS A 324 31.17 -35.41 -33.48
CA LYS A 324 31.85 -35.97 -32.30
C LYS A 324 31.36 -35.36 -30.98
N TYR A 325 31.00 -34.08 -30.97
CA TYR A 325 30.34 -33.44 -29.82
C TYR A 325 28.95 -34.03 -29.56
N PHE A 326 28.14 -34.21 -30.61
CA PHE A 326 26.84 -34.87 -30.50
C PHE A 326 26.95 -36.35 -30.12
N GLU A 327 27.93 -37.06 -30.66
CA GLU A 327 28.22 -38.47 -30.34
C GLU A 327 28.60 -38.61 -28.86
N ASN A 328 29.42 -37.72 -28.31
CA ASN A 328 29.73 -37.68 -26.88
C ASN A 328 28.50 -37.36 -26.00
N GLN A 329 27.59 -36.48 -26.45
CA GLN A 329 26.36 -36.19 -25.70
C GLN A 329 25.40 -37.38 -25.76
N LEU A 330 25.28 -38.03 -26.93
CA LEU A 330 24.50 -39.25 -27.10
C LEU A 330 25.07 -40.39 -26.26
N GLU A 331 26.39 -40.50 -26.16
CA GLU A 331 27.08 -41.53 -25.38
C GLU A 331 26.86 -41.34 -23.87
N LYS A 332 26.80 -40.10 -23.37
CA LYS A 332 26.37 -39.82 -21.99
C LYS A 332 24.92 -40.24 -21.73
N VAL A 333 24.02 -39.98 -22.67
CA VAL A 333 22.61 -40.41 -22.57
C VAL A 333 22.50 -41.93 -22.62
N ILE A 334 23.24 -42.59 -23.51
CA ILE A 334 23.32 -44.06 -23.58
C ILE A 334 23.89 -44.63 -22.29
N GLN A 335 24.89 -43.97 -21.68
CA GLN A 335 25.47 -44.41 -20.42
C GLN A 335 24.50 -44.25 -19.24
N ASN A 336 23.69 -43.19 -19.21
CA ASN A 336 22.64 -43.03 -18.21
C ASN A 336 21.51 -44.06 -18.41
N ASN A 337 21.05 -44.25 -19.64
CA ASN A 337 20.05 -45.27 -19.96
C ASN A 337 20.56 -46.68 -19.65
N ARG A 338 21.87 -46.96 -19.81
CA ARG A 338 22.47 -48.23 -19.38
C ARG A 338 22.42 -48.42 -17.87
N LYS A 339 22.66 -47.37 -17.08
CA LYS A 339 22.56 -47.45 -15.61
C LYS A 339 21.11 -47.70 -15.17
N GLU A 340 20.15 -47.03 -15.80
CA GLU A 340 18.72 -47.28 -15.56
C GLU A 340 18.31 -48.70 -15.98
N LEU A 341 18.87 -49.21 -17.09
CA LEU A 341 18.65 -50.59 -17.52
C LEU A 341 19.27 -51.60 -16.54
N GLU A 342 20.48 -51.35 -16.03
CA GLU A 342 21.12 -52.20 -15.00
C GLU A 342 20.31 -52.19 -13.68
N GLU A 343 19.77 -51.05 -13.27
CA GLU A 343 18.86 -50.97 -12.11
C GLU A 343 17.54 -51.72 -12.36
N LEU A 344 16.99 -51.65 -13.57
CA LEU A 344 15.81 -52.44 -13.95
C LEU A 344 16.12 -53.94 -14.04
N GLU A 345 17.29 -54.33 -14.57
CA GLU A 345 17.72 -55.73 -14.65
C GLU A 345 17.96 -56.34 -13.26
N THR A 346 18.50 -55.58 -12.31
CA THR A 346 18.64 -56.05 -10.91
C THR A 346 17.28 -56.20 -10.23
N ASN A 347 16.33 -55.30 -10.49
CA ASN A 347 14.95 -55.42 -10.01
C ASN A 347 14.21 -56.61 -10.66
N VAL A 348 14.39 -56.83 -11.97
CA VAL A 348 13.85 -58.00 -12.67
C VAL A 348 14.48 -59.27 -12.13
N ALA A 349 15.80 -59.32 -11.86
CA ALA A 349 16.45 -60.48 -11.25
C ALA A 349 15.91 -60.78 -9.85
N PHE A 350 15.63 -59.76 -9.03
CA PHE A 350 14.99 -59.93 -7.73
C PHE A 350 13.57 -60.49 -7.85
N LEU A 351 12.76 -59.95 -8.77
CA LEU A 351 11.42 -60.45 -9.05
C LEU A 351 11.44 -61.87 -9.65
N THR A 352 12.43 -62.20 -10.47
CA THR A 352 12.60 -63.53 -11.07
C THR A 352 12.98 -64.55 -9.99
N LYS A 353 13.80 -64.16 -9.02
CA LYS A 353 14.12 -65.01 -7.86
C LYS A 353 12.89 -65.25 -6.97
N SER A 354 12.10 -64.21 -6.72
CA SER A 354 10.81 -64.33 -6.02
C SER A 354 9.82 -65.22 -6.78
N LYS A 355 9.76 -65.10 -8.12
CA LYS A 355 8.96 -65.98 -8.99
C LYS A 355 9.43 -67.43 -8.92
N GLN A 356 10.74 -67.68 -8.96
CA GLN A 356 11.31 -69.04 -8.83
C GLN A 356 11.02 -69.65 -7.45
N ASP A 357 11.07 -68.86 -6.38
CA ASP A 357 10.72 -69.31 -5.03
C ASP A 357 9.22 -69.66 -4.91
N LEU A 358 8.35 -68.89 -5.59
CA LEU A 358 6.93 -69.20 -5.69
C LEU A 358 6.67 -70.43 -6.58
N GLU A 359 7.36 -70.58 -7.70
CA GLU A 359 7.28 -71.78 -8.55
C GLU A 359 7.79 -73.04 -7.84
N ALA A 360 8.83 -72.94 -7.01
CA ALA A 360 9.31 -74.03 -6.17
C ALA A 360 8.27 -74.43 -5.11
N LYS A 361 7.57 -73.46 -4.50
CA LYS A 361 6.44 -73.72 -3.61
C LYS A 361 5.27 -74.36 -4.33
N ILE A 362 4.94 -73.91 -5.54
CA ILE A 362 3.90 -74.52 -6.38
C ILE A 362 4.27 -75.96 -6.72
N LYS A 363 5.51 -76.25 -7.14
CA LYS A 363 5.97 -77.62 -7.42
C LYS A 363 5.95 -78.53 -6.18
N SER A 364 6.21 -77.99 -4.99
CA SER A 364 6.06 -78.73 -3.73
C SER A 364 4.59 -79.11 -3.50
N VAL A 365 3.67 -78.16 -3.67
CA VAL A 365 2.23 -78.38 -3.53
C VAL A 365 1.69 -79.33 -4.61
N GLU A 366 2.20 -79.25 -5.84
CA GLU A 366 1.83 -80.17 -6.93
C GLU A 366 2.29 -81.60 -6.65
N ASN A 367 3.49 -81.80 -6.10
CA ASN A 367 3.96 -83.12 -5.68
C ASN A 367 3.16 -83.67 -4.48
N GLU A 368 2.74 -82.81 -3.55
CA GLU A 368 1.84 -83.19 -2.47
C GLU A 368 0.46 -83.59 -3.01
N LEU A 369 -0.07 -82.85 -3.99
CA LEU A 369 -1.34 -83.14 -4.66
C LEU A 369 -1.29 -84.45 -5.47
N GLU A 370 -0.19 -84.74 -6.16
CA GLU A 370 -0.02 -85.98 -6.91
C GLU A 370 0.12 -87.20 -5.98
N ASN A 371 0.79 -87.04 -4.84
CA ASN A 371 0.82 -88.06 -3.79
C ASN A 371 -0.57 -88.32 -3.19
N GLU A 372 -1.38 -87.27 -2.97
CA GLU A 372 -2.77 -87.43 -2.56
C GLU A 372 -3.64 -88.09 -3.64
N ARG A 373 -3.43 -87.78 -4.92
CA ARG A 373 -4.13 -88.44 -6.04
C ARG A 373 -3.78 -89.92 -6.18
N GLN A 374 -2.52 -90.30 -5.96
CA GLN A 374 -2.11 -91.72 -5.94
C GLN A 374 -2.69 -92.47 -4.74
N ASN A 375 -2.86 -91.80 -3.61
CA ASN A 375 -3.58 -92.35 -2.46
C ASN A 375 -5.07 -92.48 -2.76
N PHE A 376 -5.68 -91.51 -3.43
CA PHE A 376 -7.09 -91.55 -3.86
C PHE A 376 -7.40 -92.75 -4.79
N LYS A 377 -6.49 -93.09 -5.70
CA LYS A 377 -6.61 -94.29 -6.57
C LYS A 377 -6.52 -95.63 -5.82
N LYS A 378 -5.91 -95.65 -4.63
CA LYS A 378 -5.92 -96.84 -3.75
C LYS A 378 -7.25 -96.95 -3.00
N TYR A 379 -7.85 -95.83 -2.62
CA TYR A 379 -9.15 -95.77 -1.97
C TYR A 379 -10.32 -96.11 -2.90
N GLU A 380 -10.27 -95.78 -4.19
CA GLU A 380 -11.28 -96.23 -5.17
C GLU A 380 -11.44 -97.75 -5.26
N LYS A 381 -10.37 -98.53 -4.99
CA LYS A 381 -10.44 -100.00 -5.00
C LYS A 381 -11.13 -100.58 -3.76
N GLU A 382 -11.20 -99.83 -2.66
CA GLU A 382 -11.87 -100.25 -1.41
C GLU A 382 -13.37 -99.91 -1.39
N VAL A 383 -13.83 -99.01 -2.27
CA VAL A 383 -15.23 -98.57 -2.44
C VAL A 383 -16.18 -99.70 -2.92
N SER A 384 -15.65 -100.87 -3.29
CA SER A 384 -16.44 -102.05 -3.68
C SER A 384 -17.06 -102.85 -2.52
N LYS A 385 -16.87 -102.47 -1.24
CA LYS A 385 -17.48 -103.14 -0.06
C LYS A 385 -18.63 -102.34 0.56
N SER A 386 -19.78 -102.43 -0.09
CA SER A 386 -21.10 -101.79 0.08
C SER A 386 -21.75 -101.59 1.48
N LYS A 387 -21.11 -101.86 2.63
CA LYS A 387 -21.68 -101.54 3.98
C LYS A 387 -20.93 -100.42 4.73
N VAL A 388 -19.77 -100.00 4.22
CA VAL A 388 -19.01 -98.85 4.73
C VAL A 388 -19.49 -97.54 4.07
N LEU A 389 -19.99 -97.61 2.82
CA LEU A 389 -20.47 -96.44 2.07
C LEU A 389 -21.63 -95.69 2.74
N ASN A 390 -22.54 -96.38 3.45
CA ASN A 390 -23.63 -95.70 4.17
C ASN A 390 -23.15 -95.01 5.46
N LEU A 391 -22.05 -95.50 6.06
CA LEU A 391 -21.40 -94.82 7.20
C LEU A 391 -20.55 -93.65 6.70
N GLU A 392 -19.88 -93.79 5.56
CA GLU A 392 -19.12 -92.71 4.92
C GLU A 392 -20.04 -91.62 4.36
N ILE A 393 -21.18 -91.95 3.74
CA ILE A 393 -22.21 -90.97 3.36
C ILE A 393 -22.76 -90.28 4.61
N ALA A 394 -23.01 -91.00 5.71
CA ALA A 394 -23.43 -90.37 6.96
C ALA A 394 -22.35 -89.46 7.58
N ASP A 395 -21.07 -89.78 7.40
CA ASP A 395 -19.96 -88.95 7.87
C ASP A 395 -19.66 -87.78 6.92
N TYR A 396 -19.90 -87.92 5.62
CA TYR A 396 -19.93 -86.80 4.66
C TYR A 396 -21.14 -85.89 4.90
N GLU A 397 -22.32 -86.44 5.21
CA GLU A 397 -23.49 -85.65 5.59
C GLU A 397 -23.26 -84.90 6.90
N LYS A 398 -22.57 -85.51 7.88
CA LYS A 398 -22.12 -84.79 9.08
C LYS A 398 -21.09 -83.73 8.74
N SER A 399 -20.13 -84.01 7.85
CA SER A 399 -19.11 -83.05 7.42
C SER A 399 -19.72 -81.87 6.69
N ILE A 400 -20.69 -82.11 5.81
CA ILE A 400 -21.49 -81.07 5.12
C ILE A 400 -22.32 -80.29 6.13
N LYS A 401 -22.94 -80.94 7.12
CA LYS A 401 -23.62 -80.23 8.22
C LYS A 401 -22.67 -79.37 9.04
N THR A 402 -21.45 -79.86 9.32
CA THR A 402 -20.44 -79.06 10.01
C THR A 402 -19.93 -77.90 9.15
N PHE A 403 -19.70 -78.11 7.84
CA PHE A 403 -19.31 -77.04 6.92
C PHE A 403 -20.44 -76.03 6.74
N ASN A 404 -21.70 -76.45 6.62
CA ASN A 404 -22.85 -75.55 6.58
C ASN A 404 -23.01 -74.77 7.89
N SER A 405 -22.72 -75.39 9.05
CA SER A 405 -22.70 -74.66 10.32
C SER A 405 -21.55 -73.65 10.40
N GLN A 406 -20.38 -73.98 9.84
CA GLN A 406 -19.23 -73.06 9.76
C GLN A 406 -19.48 -71.93 8.75
N ILE A 407 -20.11 -72.22 7.61
CA ILE A 407 -20.56 -71.23 6.63
C ILE A 407 -21.57 -70.29 7.28
N ALA A 408 -22.56 -70.80 8.01
CA ALA A 408 -23.53 -69.97 8.72
C ALA A 408 -22.87 -69.07 9.79
N VAL A 409 -21.85 -69.56 10.50
CA VAL A 409 -21.06 -68.75 11.44
C VAL A 409 -20.25 -67.68 10.69
N LYS A 410 -19.61 -68.02 9.57
CA LYS A 410 -18.86 -67.07 8.73
C LYS A 410 -19.76 -66.04 8.08
N ASP A 411 -20.96 -66.42 7.64
CA ASP A 411 -21.97 -65.52 7.11
C ASP A 411 -22.45 -64.54 8.18
N LYS A 412 -22.60 -65.01 9.42
CA LYS A 412 -22.89 -64.13 10.57
C LYS A 412 -21.73 -63.18 10.86
N GLU A 413 -20.49 -63.66 10.88
CA GLU A 413 -19.30 -62.80 11.05
C GLU A 413 -19.18 -61.77 9.91
N ILE A 414 -19.46 -62.17 8.67
CA ILE A 414 -19.50 -61.26 7.51
C ILE A 414 -20.62 -60.23 7.67
N ALA A 415 -21.80 -60.62 8.18
CA ALA A 415 -22.89 -59.69 8.44
C ALA A 415 -22.53 -58.67 9.53
N ASP A 416 -21.91 -59.13 10.63
CA ASP A 416 -21.45 -58.26 11.72
C ASP A 416 -20.37 -57.29 11.22
N LEU A 417 -19.39 -57.76 10.44
CA LEU A 417 -18.36 -56.91 9.82
C LEU A 417 -18.97 -55.91 8.82
N LYS A 418 -19.96 -56.32 8.02
CA LYS A 418 -20.68 -55.39 7.12
C LYS A 418 -21.41 -54.31 7.92
N GLN A 419 -22.04 -54.66 9.04
CA GLN A 419 -22.69 -53.69 9.92
C GLN A 419 -21.67 -52.74 10.55
N GLU A 420 -20.51 -53.24 10.97
CA GLU A 420 -19.41 -52.41 11.49
C GLU A 420 -18.85 -51.46 10.44
N ILE A 421 -18.72 -51.91 9.18
CA ILE A 421 -18.33 -51.05 8.05
C ILE A 421 -19.38 -49.95 7.81
N ILE A 422 -20.68 -50.26 7.90
CA ILE A 422 -21.75 -49.26 7.75
C ILE A 422 -21.65 -48.22 8.88
N LEU A 423 -21.52 -48.66 10.13
CA LEU A 423 -21.35 -47.77 11.28
C LEU A 423 -20.07 -46.93 11.17
N GLY A 424 -18.98 -47.52 10.67
CA GLY A 424 -17.74 -46.82 10.36
C GLY A 424 -17.94 -45.72 9.31
N LYS A 425 -18.65 -46.02 8.22
CA LYS A 425 -18.99 -45.04 7.16
C LYS A 425 -19.86 -43.90 7.70
N GLU A 426 -20.86 -44.20 8.53
CA GLU A 426 -21.68 -43.18 9.17
C GLU A 426 -20.88 -42.27 10.11
N ASN A 427 -19.93 -42.84 10.87
CA ASN A 427 -19.05 -42.07 11.74
C ASN A 427 -18.09 -41.20 10.94
N VAL A 428 -17.52 -41.71 9.84
CA VAL A 428 -16.71 -40.90 8.91
C VAL A 428 -17.56 -39.78 8.31
N ALA A 429 -18.81 -40.03 7.91
CA ALA A 429 -19.70 -38.99 7.40
C ALA A 429 -19.99 -37.90 8.44
N LYS A 430 -20.26 -38.27 9.70
CA LYS A 430 -20.45 -37.32 10.81
C LYS A 430 -19.19 -36.50 11.09
N LEU A 431 -18.01 -37.13 11.08
CA LEU A 431 -16.73 -36.45 11.25
C LEU A 431 -16.46 -35.48 10.10
N SER A 432 -16.67 -35.90 8.84
CA SER A 432 -16.56 -35.02 7.68
C SER A 432 -17.50 -33.81 7.76
N GLN A 433 -18.74 -34.01 8.21
CA GLN A 433 -19.68 -32.90 8.42
C GLN A 433 -19.23 -31.94 9.52
N ASN A 434 -18.61 -32.45 10.59
CA ASN A 434 -18.07 -31.60 11.66
C ASN A 434 -16.83 -30.83 11.19
N VAL A 435 -15.95 -31.45 10.38
CA VAL A 435 -14.82 -30.77 9.74
C VAL A 435 -15.33 -29.62 8.87
N GLU A 436 -16.34 -29.85 8.05
CA GLU A 436 -16.92 -28.80 7.20
C GLU A 436 -17.53 -27.64 8.00
N LYS A 437 -18.20 -27.93 9.13
CA LYS A 437 -18.68 -26.88 10.05
C LYS A 437 -17.55 -26.06 10.65
N LEU A 438 -16.50 -26.73 11.13
CA LEU A 438 -15.33 -26.06 11.70
C LEU A 438 -14.58 -25.23 10.64
N GLU A 439 -14.53 -25.69 9.39
CA GLU A 439 -13.95 -24.94 8.28
C GLU A 439 -14.72 -23.66 7.98
N ARG A 440 -16.06 -23.70 7.99
CA ARG A 440 -16.92 -22.52 7.85
C ARG A 440 -16.73 -21.54 9.01
N GLU A 441 -16.75 -22.02 10.26
CA GLU A 441 -16.49 -21.19 11.44
C GLU A 441 -15.10 -20.52 11.38
N ARG A 442 -14.10 -21.26 10.89
CA ARG A 442 -12.73 -20.78 10.69
C ARG A 442 -12.66 -19.72 9.59
N ASP A 443 -13.45 -19.81 8.54
CA ASP A 443 -13.50 -18.78 7.49
C ASP A 443 -14.29 -17.54 7.92
N ASP A 444 -15.40 -17.71 8.65
CA ASP A 444 -16.13 -16.59 9.26
C ASP A 444 -15.25 -15.80 10.25
N GLU A 445 -14.41 -16.50 11.03
CA GLU A 445 -13.49 -15.84 11.96
C GLU A 445 -12.34 -15.13 11.22
N LYS A 446 -11.82 -15.69 10.13
CA LYS A 446 -10.87 -14.98 9.25
C LYS A 446 -11.47 -13.69 8.70
N ASP A 447 -12.72 -13.71 8.26
CA ASP A 447 -13.40 -12.51 7.76
C ASP A 447 -13.59 -11.45 8.86
N LYS A 448 -13.87 -11.86 10.10
CA LYS A 448 -13.89 -10.94 11.25
C LYS A 448 -12.51 -10.36 11.52
N VAL A 449 -11.46 -11.17 11.48
CA VAL A 449 -10.07 -10.70 11.65
C VAL A 449 -9.70 -9.69 10.55
N ILE A 450 -10.06 -9.95 9.29
CA ILE A 450 -9.82 -9.00 8.19
C ILE A 450 -10.57 -7.68 8.44
N LYS A 451 -11.84 -7.73 8.87
CA LYS A 451 -12.61 -6.51 9.23
C LYS A 451 -11.97 -5.75 10.39
N LEU A 452 -11.51 -6.45 11.43
CA LEU A 452 -10.81 -5.84 12.57
C LEU A 452 -9.45 -5.24 12.15
N GLN A 453 -8.73 -5.90 11.24
CA GLN A 453 -7.50 -5.34 10.68
C GLN A 453 -7.79 -4.07 9.86
N GLN A 454 -8.86 -4.06 9.06
CA GLN A 454 -9.28 -2.87 8.32
C GLN A 454 -9.68 -1.71 9.24
N THR A 455 -10.43 -1.95 10.32
CA THR A 455 -10.77 -0.89 11.29
C THR A 455 -9.54 -0.42 12.06
N LEU A 456 -8.59 -1.31 12.38
CA LEU A 456 -7.32 -0.94 13.01
C LEU A 456 -6.45 -0.09 12.09
N VAL A 457 -6.40 -0.39 10.79
CA VAL A 457 -5.69 0.44 9.79
C VAL A 457 -6.34 1.80 9.65
N LYS A 458 -7.69 1.88 9.61
CA LYS A 458 -8.42 3.16 9.61
C LYS A 458 -8.11 3.97 10.87
N ALA A 459 -8.23 3.37 12.05
CA ALA A 459 -7.92 4.04 13.31
C ALA A 459 -6.45 4.51 13.37
N LYS A 460 -5.50 3.74 12.85
CA LYS A 460 -4.09 4.17 12.75
C LYS A 460 -3.92 5.37 11.82
N LYS A 461 -4.63 5.38 10.68
CA LYS A 461 -4.62 6.50 9.75
C LYS A 461 -5.19 7.75 10.42
N ASP A 462 -6.34 7.64 11.08
CA ASP A 462 -7.00 8.75 11.78
C ASP A 462 -6.11 9.29 12.92
N ILE A 463 -5.42 8.41 13.66
CA ILE A 463 -4.45 8.83 14.69
C ILE A 463 -3.28 9.60 14.07
N ASN A 464 -2.77 9.17 12.92
CA ASN A 464 -1.68 9.87 12.25
C ASN A 464 -2.12 11.23 11.69
N GLU A 465 -3.33 11.32 11.14
CA GLU A 465 -3.93 12.58 10.70
C GLU A 465 -4.17 13.53 11.88
N ALA A 466 -4.68 13.03 13.00
CA ALA A 466 -4.84 13.81 14.22
C ALA A 466 -3.49 14.32 14.77
N LYS A 467 -2.43 13.49 14.73
CA LYS A 467 -1.08 13.91 15.10
C LYS A 467 -0.53 14.98 14.15
N ALA A 468 -0.77 14.87 12.84
CA ALA A 468 -0.37 15.90 11.89
C ALA A 468 -1.08 17.24 12.19
N HIS A 469 -2.39 17.20 12.43
CA HIS A 469 -3.15 18.39 12.86
C HIS A 469 -2.65 18.96 14.18
N GLU A 470 -2.29 18.13 15.16
CA GLU A 470 -1.70 18.58 16.42
C GLU A 470 -0.37 19.31 16.18
N THR A 471 0.50 18.78 15.32
CA THR A 471 1.76 19.45 14.97
C THR A 471 1.54 20.78 14.24
N ASP A 472 0.54 20.86 13.36
CA ASP A 472 0.18 22.11 12.68
C ASP A 472 -0.39 23.13 13.65
N HIS A 473 -1.24 22.71 14.59
CA HIS A 473 -1.75 23.57 15.65
C HIS A 473 -0.63 24.08 16.57
N LEU A 474 0.34 23.23 16.93
CA LEU A 474 1.48 23.61 17.75
C LEU A 474 2.39 24.61 17.03
N ASN A 475 2.61 24.42 15.72
CA ASN A 475 3.31 25.40 14.88
C ASN A 475 2.57 26.73 14.78
N ASN A 476 1.24 26.69 14.60
CA ASN A 476 0.40 27.88 14.58
C ASN A 476 0.40 28.61 15.92
N GLU A 477 0.35 27.89 17.05
CA GLU A 477 0.46 28.45 18.38
C GLU A 477 1.82 29.11 18.59
N ALA A 478 2.92 28.47 18.16
CA ALA A 478 4.26 29.05 18.20
C ALA A 478 4.34 30.34 17.36
N MET A 479 3.74 30.37 16.17
CA MET A 479 3.65 31.58 15.35
C MET A 479 2.80 32.68 16.00
N LEU A 480 1.67 32.32 16.62
CA LEU A 480 0.80 33.27 17.31
C LEU A 480 1.51 33.87 18.53
N ASN A 481 2.21 33.04 19.29
CA ASN A 481 3.03 33.47 20.42
C ASN A 481 4.18 34.38 19.97
N ALA A 482 4.84 34.08 18.84
CA ALA A 482 5.86 34.97 18.27
C ALA A 482 5.27 36.34 17.88
N LYS A 483 4.08 36.38 17.27
CA LYS A 483 3.37 37.63 16.96
C LYS A 483 2.95 38.40 18.22
N LEU A 484 2.51 37.68 19.25
CA LEU A 484 2.12 38.28 20.53
C LEU A 484 3.35 38.88 21.23
N GLU A 485 4.48 38.17 21.21
CA GLU A 485 5.75 38.67 21.74
C GLU A 485 6.25 39.89 20.97
N GLN A 486 6.13 39.90 19.64
CA GLN A 486 6.42 41.08 18.83
C GLN A 486 5.53 42.27 19.21
N ALA A 487 4.22 42.07 19.35
CA ALA A 487 3.30 43.12 19.78
C ALA A 487 3.61 43.63 21.19
N ASN A 488 4.04 42.75 22.11
CA ASN A 488 4.50 43.16 23.44
C ASN A 488 5.77 44.00 23.38
N GLN A 489 6.74 43.64 22.54
CA GLN A 489 7.94 44.44 22.31
C GLN A 489 7.60 45.82 21.73
N ASP A 490 6.66 45.89 20.80
CA ASP A 490 6.17 47.16 20.26
C ASP A 490 5.47 48.00 21.33
N ILE A 491 4.65 47.39 22.19
CA ILE A 491 4.02 48.06 23.33
C ILE A 491 5.09 48.63 24.29
N GLU A 492 6.13 47.86 24.61
CA GLU A 492 7.23 48.36 25.45
C GLU A 492 8.00 49.49 24.77
N ASN A 493 8.25 49.41 23.46
CA ASN A 493 8.84 50.50 22.69
C ASN A 493 7.98 51.77 22.75
N TYR A 494 6.65 51.65 22.60
CA TYR A 494 5.74 52.79 22.72
C TYR A 494 5.69 53.35 24.15
N LYS A 495 5.76 52.51 25.19
CA LYS A 495 5.86 52.97 26.59
C LYS A 495 7.13 53.79 26.82
N ILE A 496 8.27 53.34 26.27
CA ILE A 496 9.53 54.09 26.34
C ILE A 496 9.39 55.44 25.64
N GLN A 497 8.84 55.49 24.43
CA GLN A 497 8.60 56.76 23.71
C GLN A 497 7.66 57.71 24.48
N ILE A 498 6.60 57.18 25.11
CA ILE A 498 5.70 57.98 25.95
C ILE A 498 6.46 58.53 27.17
N ALA A 499 7.33 57.75 27.80
CA ALA A 499 8.16 58.20 28.91
C ALA A 499 9.16 59.28 28.48
N GLU A 500 9.80 59.12 27.32
CA GLU A 500 10.71 60.11 26.73
C GLU A 500 9.98 61.43 26.44
N LEU A 501 8.84 61.38 25.74
CA LEU A 501 8.00 62.56 25.49
C LEU A 501 7.49 63.19 26.79
N GLY A 502 7.17 62.37 27.81
CA GLY A 502 6.81 62.83 29.15
C GLY A 502 7.95 63.62 29.80
N SER A 503 9.18 63.10 29.72
CA SER A 503 10.37 63.78 30.26
C SER A 503 10.69 65.07 29.51
N GLU A 504 10.52 65.09 28.19
CA GLU A 504 10.74 66.29 27.39
C GLU A 504 9.68 67.36 27.68
N LYS A 505 8.41 66.96 27.80
CA LYS A 505 7.33 67.85 28.23
C LYS A 505 7.62 68.45 29.59
N GLN A 506 8.05 67.65 30.57
CA GLN A 506 8.42 68.16 31.89
C GLN A 506 9.57 69.15 31.80
N ARG A 507 10.63 68.84 31.04
CA ARG A 507 11.77 69.73 30.81
C ARG A 507 11.34 71.05 30.18
N LEU A 508 10.44 71.03 29.19
CA LEU A 508 9.89 72.23 28.55
C LEU A 508 9.02 73.03 29.53
N GLN A 509 8.21 72.35 30.35
CA GLN A 509 7.39 72.99 31.37
C GLN A 509 8.24 73.67 32.44
N GLU A 510 9.33 73.05 32.90
CA GLU A 510 10.30 73.65 33.83
C GLU A 510 10.99 74.88 33.21
N LYS A 511 11.38 74.80 31.93
CA LYS A 511 11.91 75.97 31.20
C LYS A 511 10.88 77.10 31.10
N PHE A 512 9.63 76.79 30.77
CA PHE A 512 8.57 77.79 30.71
C PHE A 512 8.29 78.40 32.08
N GLN A 513 8.24 77.60 33.15
CA GLN A 513 8.07 78.09 34.51
C GLN A 513 9.22 78.98 34.94
N SER A 514 10.48 78.56 34.70
CA SER A 514 11.65 79.36 35.07
C SER A 514 11.67 80.73 34.35
N THR A 515 11.31 80.76 33.06
CA THR A 515 11.20 82.02 32.31
C THR A 515 10.03 82.87 32.79
N SER A 516 8.87 82.28 33.06
CA SER A 516 7.72 82.97 33.66
C SER A 516 8.08 83.60 35.01
N ASP A 517 8.77 82.86 35.88
CA ASP A 517 9.24 83.36 37.17
C ASP A 517 10.24 84.51 37.01
N THR A 518 11.15 84.44 36.03
CA THR A 518 12.07 85.55 35.74
C THR A 518 11.34 86.81 35.25
N TYR A 519 10.34 86.67 34.37
CA TYR A 519 9.52 87.79 33.92
C TYR A 519 8.65 88.35 35.03
N SER A 520 8.06 87.51 35.88
CA SER A 520 7.30 87.93 37.05
C SER A 520 8.18 88.73 38.03
N ARG A 521 9.39 88.25 38.33
CA ARG A 521 10.37 88.99 39.15
C ARG A 521 10.75 90.33 38.52
N SER A 522 10.98 90.35 37.20
CA SER A 522 11.28 91.58 36.46
C SER A 522 10.10 92.56 36.48
N ASN A 523 8.87 92.07 36.31
CA ASN A 523 7.66 92.88 36.39
C ASN A 523 7.47 93.47 37.78
N HIS A 524 7.64 92.68 38.84
CA HIS A 524 7.59 93.20 40.22
C HIS A 524 8.66 94.27 40.50
N LEU A 525 9.86 94.12 39.96
CA LEU A 525 10.90 95.14 40.06
C LEU A 525 10.52 96.43 39.33
N LEU A 526 9.92 96.33 38.14
CA LEU A 526 9.44 97.48 37.37
C LEU A 526 8.22 98.14 38.03
N GLU A 527 7.29 97.36 38.57
CA GLU A 527 6.15 97.83 39.37
C GLU A 527 6.64 98.59 40.60
N SER A 528 7.60 98.04 41.35
CA SER A 528 8.21 98.72 42.50
C SER A 528 8.87 100.05 42.10
N LYS A 529 9.60 100.09 40.98
CA LYS A 529 10.17 101.34 40.44
C LYS A 529 9.10 102.34 40.01
N ASN A 530 8.04 101.87 39.34
CA ASN A 530 6.92 102.73 38.97
C ASN A 530 6.24 103.30 40.21
N GLN A 531 6.08 102.51 41.27
CA GLN A 531 5.54 102.97 42.53
C GLN A 531 6.44 104.04 43.17
N THR A 532 7.76 103.84 43.22
CA THR A 532 8.69 104.86 43.73
C THR A 532 8.64 106.15 42.90
N TYR A 533 8.55 106.05 41.57
CA TYR A 533 8.41 107.24 40.72
C TYR A 533 7.05 107.94 40.90
N GLN A 534 5.96 107.19 41.13
CA GLN A 534 4.67 107.77 41.46
C GLN A 534 4.71 108.52 42.80
N GLU A 535 5.37 107.94 43.82
CA GLU A 535 5.60 108.58 45.12
C GLU A 535 6.48 109.84 44.98
N GLU A 536 7.53 109.80 44.14
CA GLU A 536 8.35 110.97 43.83
C GLU A 536 7.56 112.06 43.11
N ILE A 537 6.73 111.71 42.12
CA ILE A 537 5.85 112.66 41.43
C ILE A 537 4.87 113.29 42.41
N GLU A 538 4.27 112.52 43.32
CA GLU A 538 3.38 113.12 44.33
C GLU A 538 4.13 113.98 45.34
N ASN A 539 5.32 113.58 45.78
CA ASN A 539 6.17 114.42 46.59
C ASN A 539 6.55 115.72 45.87
N LEU A 540 6.84 115.67 44.57
CA LEU A 540 7.13 116.85 43.74
C LEU A 540 5.89 117.71 43.52
N LYS A 541 4.71 117.13 43.31
CA LYS A 541 3.44 117.88 43.23
C LYS A 541 3.09 118.55 44.55
N GLN A 542 3.31 117.87 45.68
CA GLN A 542 3.16 118.47 47.00
C GLN A 542 4.14 119.63 47.18
N LYS A 543 5.43 119.44 46.84
CA LYS A 543 6.44 120.51 46.86
C LYS A 543 6.06 121.68 45.94
N LEU A 544 5.58 121.40 44.72
CA LEU A 544 5.10 122.41 43.79
C LEU A 544 3.90 123.17 44.38
N ASN A 545 2.94 122.48 44.99
CA ASN A 545 1.79 123.10 45.65
C ASN A 545 2.24 123.96 46.84
N THR A 546 3.18 123.50 47.66
CA THR A 546 3.75 124.32 48.74
C THR A 546 4.45 125.56 48.19
N VAL A 547 5.25 125.43 47.12
CA VAL A 547 5.92 126.56 46.46
C VAL A 547 4.90 127.48 45.78
N GLN A 548 3.81 126.95 45.22
CA GLN A 548 2.74 127.73 44.61
C GLN A 548 1.93 128.48 45.67
N ASN A 549 1.68 127.87 46.83
CA ASN A 549 1.09 128.55 47.99
C ASN A 549 2.04 129.60 48.56
N GLU A 550 3.33 129.30 48.65
CA GLU A 550 4.37 130.27 49.01
C GLU A 550 4.47 131.39 47.98
N TYR A 551 4.29 131.11 46.69
CA TYR A 551 4.28 132.10 45.61
C TYR A 551 3.00 132.94 45.64
N GLU A 552 1.82 132.37 45.89
CA GLU A 552 0.59 133.15 46.07
C GLU A 552 0.66 133.96 47.37
N ASN A 553 1.21 133.40 48.45
CA ASN A 553 1.51 134.14 49.66
C ASN A 553 2.56 135.23 49.41
N TYR A 554 3.58 134.96 48.59
CA TYR A 554 4.58 135.94 48.17
C TYR A 554 3.96 136.96 47.24
N LYS A 555 3.03 136.63 46.36
CA LYS A 555 2.30 137.54 45.47
C LYS A 555 1.32 138.39 46.27
N ILE A 556 0.71 137.87 47.33
CA ILE A 556 -0.05 138.64 48.31
C ILE A 556 0.91 139.53 49.09
N LYS A 557 2.03 139.01 49.60
CA LYS A 557 3.07 139.78 50.29
C LYS A 557 3.78 140.77 49.39
N ALA A 558 3.85 140.52 48.09
CA ALA A 558 4.45 141.33 47.06
C ALA A 558 3.42 142.26 46.46
N GLN A 559 2.12 142.01 46.53
CA GLN A 559 1.06 143.02 46.33
C GLN A 559 0.95 143.91 47.56
N GLN A 560 1.20 143.37 48.76
CA GLN A 560 1.37 144.11 50.01
C GLN A 560 2.71 144.86 50.04
N ALA A 561 3.78 144.33 49.43
CA ALA A 561 5.07 144.97 49.27
C ALA A 561 5.12 145.87 48.04
N PHE A 562 4.35 145.64 46.97
CA PHE A 562 4.13 146.63 45.90
C PHE A 562 3.29 147.80 46.42
N ARG A 563 2.55 147.59 47.53
CA ARG A 563 2.01 148.67 48.38
C ARG A 563 3.01 149.24 49.41
N LYS A 564 4.20 148.65 49.60
CA LYS A 564 5.20 149.05 50.63
C LYS A 564 6.68 149.19 50.16
N GLN A 565 6.99 149.03 48.87
CA GLN A 565 8.30 149.07 48.19
C GLN A 565 8.01 149.18 46.66
N LYS A 566 8.19 150.24 45.87
CA LYS A 566 8.95 151.50 45.97
C LYS A 566 10.13 151.42 46.92
N GLU A 567 11.06 150.52 46.61
CA GLU A 567 12.52 150.72 46.72
C GLU A 567 13.23 149.36 46.50
N GLN A 568 13.90 149.28 45.34
CA GLN A 568 15.20 148.65 45.00
C GLN A 568 15.61 147.29 45.61
N SER A 569 16.44 146.43 45.01
CA SER A 569 16.97 146.10 43.69
C SER A 569 17.91 144.89 43.94
N THR A 570 17.85 143.88 43.07
CA THR A 570 18.93 143.03 42.48
C THR A 570 20.43 143.30 42.80
N PRO A 571 21.43 142.52 42.29
CA PRO A 571 21.58 141.09 41.91
C PRO A 571 23.00 140.54 42.26
N SER A 572 23.47 139.48 41.57
CA SER A 572 24.87 139.15 41.13
C SER A 572 25.39 137.79 41.64
N ILE A 573 25.58 136.73 40.82
CA ILE A 573 26.57 136.42 39.74
C ILE A 573 28.01 136.20 40.27
N GLN A 574 28.67 135.12 39.78
CA GLN A 574 30.11 134.93 39.42
C GLN A 574 30.82 133.78 40.19
N VAL A 575 31.85 133.05 39.71
CA VAL A 575 32.57 132.76 38.44
C VAL A 575 33.50 131.54 38.74
N LEU A 576 33.92 130.81 37.70
CA LEU A 576 34.84 129.65 37.63
C LEU A 576 36.24 129.83 38.25
N THR A 577 36.90 128.73 38.66
CA THR A 577 38.26 128.27 38.22
C THR A 577 38.72 126.95 38.91
N GLU A 578 39.73 126.27 38.33
CA GLU A 578 40.58 125.16 38.87
C GLU A 578 40.16 123.69 38.64
N ALA A 579 38.90 123.40 38.26
CA ALA A 579 38.41 122.02 38.11
C ALA A 579 38.83 121.26 36.83
N GLU A 580 39.30 121.95 35.78
CA GLU A 580 39.45 121.35 34.44
C GLU A 580 40.75 120.55 34.25
N LEU A 581 41.83 120.87 34.97
CA LEU A 581 43.12 120.16 34.86
C LEU A 581 43.13 118.84 35.65
N GLN A 582 42.41 118.80 36.78
CA GLN A 582 42.22 117.60 37.60
C GLN A 582 41.28 116.58 36.93
N LYS A 583 40.35 117.07 36.10
CA LYS A 583 39.46 116.25 35.28
C LYS A 583 40.22 115.45 34.21
N CYS A 584 41.19 116.06 33.53
CA CYS A 584 41.99 115.39 32.49
C CYS A 584 42.86 114.25 33.05
N PHE A 585 43.43 114.39 34.25
CA PHE A 585 44.16 113.30 34.92
C PHE A 585 43.24 112.16 35.36
N GLN A 586 42.04 112.47 35.86
CA GLN A 586 41.02 111.47 36.18
C GLN A 586 40.53 110.75 34.91
N ASP A 587 40.35 111.45 33.81
CA ASP A 587 39.94 110.87 32.52
C ASP A 587 41.00 109.90 31.97
N ASN A 588 42.29 110.20 32.15
CA ASN A 588 43.39 109.34 31.69
C ASN A 588 43.57 108.07 32.55
N GLU A 589 43.35 108.16 33.88
CA GLU A 589 43.25 106.98 34.74
C GLU A 589 42.01 106.12 34.42
N GLN A 590 40.87 106.76 34.17
CA GLN A 590 39.65 106.07 33.76
C GLN A 590 39.84 105.35 32.42
N LEU A 591 40.58 105.94 31.47
CA LEU A 591 40.95 105.31 30.21
C LEU A 591 41.86 104.09 30.39
N LYS A 592 42.80 104.10 31.35
CA LYS A 592 43.63 102.93 31.69
C LYS A 592 42.83 101.81 32.35
N LEU A 593 41.93 102.15 33.28
CA LEU A 593 40.99 101.20 33.89
C LEU A 593 40.02 100.61 32.85
N LEU A 594 39.61 101.42 31.86
CA LEU A 594 38.79 100.94 30.76
C LEU A 594 39.58 100.00 29.83
N ASN A 595 40.84 100.32 29.52
CA ASN A 595 41.71 99.46 28.70
C ASN A 595 42.01 98.11 29.36
N THR A 596 42.28 98.09 30.66
CA THR A 596 42.46 96.84 31.42
C THR A 596 41.18 96.00 31.44
N LYS A 597 40.02 96.62 31.67
CA LYS A 597 38.72 95.94 31.55
C LYS A 597 38.42 95.45 30.13
N LEU A 598 38.87 96.16 29.10
CA LEU A 598 38.71 95.75 27.71
C LEU A 598 39.59 94.55 27.39
N ASN A 599 40.83 94.53 27.89
CA ASN A 599 41.73 93.39 27.75
C ASN A 599 41.23 92.17 28.51
N GLU A 600 40.75 92.32 29.76
CA GLU A 600 40.12 91.22 30.51
C GLU A 600 38.89 90.66 29.77
N LYS A 601 38.05 91.53 29.19
CA LYS A 601 36.94 91.08 28.34
C LYS A 601 37.41 90.39 27.06
N LEU A 602 38.50 90.84 26.48
CA LEU A 602 39.08 90.25 25.28
C LEU A 602 39.66 88.87 25.57
N ASP A 603 40.32 88.70 26.72
CA ASP A 603 40.83 87.41 27.20
C ASP A 603 39.67 86.45 27.51
N VAL A 604 38.65 86.88 28.25
CA VAL A 604 37.45 86.08 28.54
C VAL A 604 36.72 85.69 27.25
N ASN A 605 36.62 86.58 26.27
CA ASN A 605 36.04 86.25 24.97
C ASN A 605 36.91 85.28 24.16
N SER A 606 38.24 85.38 24.26
CA SER A 606 39.17 84.43 23.63
C SER A 606 39.06 83.03 24.24
N GLU A 607 38.85 82.93 25.55
CA GLU A 607 38.59 81.66 26.24
C GLU A 607 37.25 81.06 25.85
N LYS A 608 36.19 81.88 25.77
CA LYS A 608 34.89 81.44 25.26
C LYS A 608 34.95 80.94 23.83
N LEU A 609 35.71 81.60 22.96
CA LEU A 609 35.96 81.14 21.59
C LEU A 609 36.62 79.76 21.58
N LYS A 610 37.67 79.55 22.39
CA LYS A 610 38.32 78.24 22.51
C LYS A 610 37.40 77.14 23.04
N ILE A 611 36.51 77.46 23.97
CA ILE A 611 35.51 76.51 24.49
C ILE A 611 34.51 76.16 23.38
N LEU A 612 33.99 77.16 22.66
CA LEU A 612 33.06 76.96 21.54
C LEU A 612 33.71 76.16 20.38
N GLU A 613 35.00 76.38 20.10
CA GLU A 613 35.75 75.60 19.11
C GLU A 613 35.83 74.12 19.51
N LYS A 614 36.15 73.83 20.78
CA LYS A 614 36.16 72.45 21.30
C LYS A 614 34.77 71.81 21.30
N GLU A 615 33.73 72.56 21.66
CA GLU A 615 32.35 72.08 21.59
C GLU A 615 31.93 71.77 20.14
N SER A 616 32.36 72.58 19.17
CA SER A 616 32.15 72.31 17.74
C SER A 616 32.89 71.05 17.29
N GLU A 617 34.13 70.84 17.73
CA GLU A 617 34.93 69.65 17.42
C GLU A 617 34.29 68.37 18.00
N ILE A 618 33.87 68.40 19.26
CA ILE A 618 33.14 67.28 19.90
C ILE A 618 31.82 67.01 19.17
N THR A 619 31.07 68.05 18.80
CA THR A 619 29.81 67.89 18.06
C THR A 619 30.06 67.27 16.68
N GLN A 620 31.17 67.62 16.03
CA GLN A 620 31.56 67.07 14.73
C GLN A 620 32.00 65.59 14.83
N GLU A 621 32.70 65.20 15.90
CA GLU A 621 33.03 63.81 16.20
C GLU A 621 31.79 62.97 16.56
N GLU A 622 30.85 63.52 17.32
CA GLU A 622 29.58 62.85 17.60
C GLU A 622 28.76 62.68 16.32
N TYR A 623 28.75 63.69 15.43
CA TYR A 623 28.13 63.58 14.11
C TYR A 623 28.78 62.48 13.26
N SER A 624 30.10 62.37 13.22
CA SER A 624 30.79 61.31 12.46
C SER A 624 30.53 59.93 13.04
N ARG A 625 30.56 59.77 14.38
CA ARG A 625 30.21 58.50 15.06
C ARG A 625 28.77 58.08 14.77
N VAL A 626 27.85 59.03 14.77
CA VAL A 626 26.44 58.78 14.45
C VAL A 626 26.28 58.37 12.99
N LEU A 627 26.99 59.03 12.07
CA LEU A 627 27.01 58.67 10.65
C LEU A 627 27.57 57.26 10.41
N ASP A 628 28.64 56.89 11.11
CA ASP A 628 29.23 55.54 11.04
C ASP A 628 28.25 54.48 11.56
N ARG A 629 27.54 54.76 12.67
CA ARG A 629 26.47 53.88 13.17
C ARG A 629 25.33 53.72 12.17
N TYR A 630 24.87 54.81 11.55
CA TYR A 630 23.85 54.74 10.50
C TYR A 630 24.32 53.93 9.31
N THR A 631 25.58 54.07 8.90
CA THR A 631 26.16 53.32 7.78
C THR A 631 26.28 51.83 8.10
N ASN A 632 26.69 51.48 9.32
CA ASN A 632 26.75 50.09 9.78
C ASN A 632 25.35 49.46 9.87
N LEU A 633 24.38 50.19 10.43
CA LEU A 633 22.98 49.71 10.47
C LEU A 633 22.41 49.51 9.07
N LEU A 634 22.73 50.41 8.13
CA LEU A 634 22.31 50.28 6.73
C LEU A 634 22.93 49.02 6.08
N ASN A 635 24.19 48.73 6.36
CA ASN A 635 24.86 47.53 5.87
C ASN A 635 24.28 46.25 6.50
N GLU A 636 24.03 46.23 7.80
CA GLU A 636 23.37 45.11 8.47
C GLU A 636 21.95 44.86 7.92
N LEU A 637 21.21 45.92 7.60
CA LEU A 637 19.89 45.80 6.96
C LEU A 637 20.01 45.22 5.55
N LYS A 638 21.01 45.64 4.76
CA LYS A 638 21.29 45.07 3.43
C LYS A 638 21.70 43.59 3.52
N ASP A 639 22.56 43.24 4.46
CA ASP A 639 23.01 41.85 4.64
C ASP A 639 21.85 40.95 5.08
N LYS A 640 20.99 41.45 5.98
CA LYS A 640 19.74 40.78 6.34
C LYS A 640 18.82 40.66 5.13
N GLU A 641 18.63 41.71 4.34
CA GLU A 641 17.80 41.66 3.12
C GLU A 641 18.32 40.62 2.13
N ILE A 642 19.64 40.55 1.91
CA ILE A 642 20.27 39.54 1.06
C ILE A 642 20.02 38.14 1.63
N ALA A 643 20.23 37.92 2.93
CA ALA A 643 20.00 36.63 3.58
C ALA A 643 18.52 36.20 3.49
N TRP A 644 17.57 37.12 3.69
CA TRP A 644 16.15 36.85 3.52
C TRP A 644 15.80 36.51 2.08
N LYS A 645 16.36 37.23 1.10
CA LYS A 645 16.17 36.92 -0.33
C LYS A 645 16.73 35.55 -0.69
N SER A 646 17.93 35.19 -0.22
CA SER A 646 18.50 33.86 -0.44
C SER A 646 17.66 32.75 0.21
N ARG A 647 17.18 32.96 1.44
CA ARG A 647 16.30 32.00 2.12
C ARG A 647 14.96 31.86 1.40
N PHE A 648 14.43 32.97 0.86
CA PHE A 648 13.21 32.96 0.08
C PHE A 648 13.35 32.19 -1.23
N THR A 649 14.43 32.43 -1.99
CA THR A 649 14.68 31.68 -3.24
C THR A 649 14.95 30.20 -2.98
N GLU A 650 15.59 29.86 -1.87
CA GLU A 650 15.81 28.47 -1.46
C GLU A 650 14.51 27.77 -1.05
N LEU A 651 13.62 28.48 -0.34
CA LEU A 651 12.27 27.99 -0.04
C LEU A 651 11.39 27.85 -1.28
N GLU A 652 11.46 28.79 -2.22
CA GLU A 652 10.79 28.68 -3.53
C GLU A 652 11.31 27.49 -4.32
N LYS A 653 12.62 27.26 -4.33
CA LYS A 653 13.20 26.09 -4.99
C LYS A 653 12.75 24.79 -4.33
N HIS A 654 12.73 24.74 -3.00
CA HIS A 654 12.28 23.56 -2.27
C HIS A 654 10.77 23.31 -2.42
N SER A 655 9.94 24.36 -2.46
CA SER A 655 8.51 24.21 -2.74
C SER A 655 8.27 23.76 -4.19
N PHE A 656 9.03 24.30 -5.15
CA PHE A 656 9.01 23.87 -6.54
C PHE A 656 9.39 22.39 -6.67
N ASN A 657 10.49 21.95 -6.04
CA ASN A 657 10.91 20.55 -6.06
C ASN A 657 9.85 19.61 -5.46
N LYS A 658 9.24 19.98 -4.32
CA LYS A 658 8.14 19.19 -3.73
C LYS A 658 6.91 19.10 -4.62
N VAL A 659 6.58 20.17 -5.33
CA VAL A 659 5.50 20.17 -6.31
C VAL A 659 5.85 19.27 -7.49
N GLU A 660 7.10 19.30 -7.97
CA GLU A 660 7.58 18.44 -9.04
C GLU A 660 7.56 16.95 -8.64
N GLU A 661 8.06 16.60 -7.45
CA GLU A 661 8.00 15.24 -6.89
C GLU A 661 6.55 14.74 -6.73
N SER A 662 5.64 15.61 -6.27
CA SER A 662 4.21 15.31 -6.17
C SER A 662 3.59 15.12 -7.55
N GLN A 663 3.93 15.96 -8.53
CA GLN A 663 3.48 15.81 -9.92
C GLN A 663 3.99 14.52 -10.56
N GLU A 664 5.24 14.13 -10.32
CA GLU A 664 5.80 12.85 -10.80
C GLU A 664 5.09 11.66 -10.14
N SER A 665 4.82 11.73 -8.84
CA SER A 665 4.04 10.70 -8.14
C SER A 665 2.63 10.58 -8.71
N ILE A 666 1.97 11.70 -9.02
CA ILE A 666 0.66 11.72 -9.69
C ILE A 666 0.76 11.13 -11.10
N ARG A 667 1.80 11.45 -11.88
CA ARG A 667 2.02 10.86 -13.21
C ARG A 667 2.20 9.35 -13.12
N ASN A 668 2.96 8.86 -12.15
CA ASN A 668 3.17 7.43 -11.93
C ASN A 668 1.85 6.72 -11.56
N LEU A 669 1.08 7.27 -10.62
CA LEU A 669 -0.24 6.75 -10.26
C LEU A 669 -1.23 6.79 -11.43
N LYS A 670 -1.11 7.78 -12.33
CA LYS A 670 -1.94 7.87 -13.53
C LYS A 670 -1.59 6.76 -14.53
N ILE A 671 -0.29 6.50 -14.75
CA ILE A 671 0.19 5.39 -15.59
C ILE A 671 -0.27 4.04 -15.01
N GLU A 672 -0.17 3.85 -13.70
CA GLU A 672 -0.64 2.62 -13.03
C GLU A 672 -2.16 2.43 -13.19
N ASN A 673 -2.96 3.48 -13.00
CA ASN A 673 -4.39 3.43 -13.25
C ASN A 673 -4.73 3.14 -14.73
N GLU A 674 -4.01 3.73 -15.68
CA GLU A 674 -4.18 3.45 -17.10
C GLU A 674 -3.85 1.99 -17.43
N ALA A 675 -2.79 1.43 -16.82
CA ALA A 675 -2.43 0.02 -16.95
C ALA A 675 -3.50 -0.92 -16.35
N LEU A 676 -4.02 -0.60 -15.15
CA LEU A 676 -5.12 -1.36 -14.54
C LEU A 676 -6.41 -1.30 -15.37
N VAL A 677 -6.75 -0.12 -15.92
CA VAL A 677 -7.89 0.02 -16.83
C VAL A 677 -7.69 -0.79 -18.10
N ALA A 678 -6.48 -0.83 -18.66
CA ALA A 678 -6.15 -1.67 -19.81
C ALA A 678 -6.32 -3.16 -19.48
N GLN A 679 -5.79 -3.61 -18.33
CA GLN A 679 -5.93 -5.00 -17.86
C GLN A 679 -7.40 -5.38 -17.64
N HIS A 680 -8.20 -4.51 -17.03
CA HIS A 680 -9.64 -4.74 -16.84
C HIS A 680 -10.39 -4.75 -18.16
N LYS A 681 -10.06 -3.87 -19.11
CA LYS A 681 -10.63 -3.91 -20.47
C LYS A 681 -10.29 -5.21 -21.18
N GLU A 682 -9.07 -5.71 -21.05
CA GLU A 682 -8.67 -6.99 -21.62
C GLU A 682 -9.43 -8.16 -20.98
N LYS A 683 -9.57 -8.16 -19.65
CA LYS A 683 -10.38 -9.17 -18.96
C LYS A 683 -11.84 -9.16 -19.42
N ILE A 684 -12.45 -7.98 -19.61
CA ILE A 684 -13.80 -7.84 -20.16
C ILE A 684 -13.86 -8.36 -21.60
N ARG A 685 -12.87 -8.05 -22.45
CA ARG A 685 -12.80 -8.59 -23.82
C ARG A 685 -12.69 -10.11 -23.83
N ASN A 686 -11.85 -10.69 -22.99
CA ASN A 686 -11.70 -12.14 -22.89
C ASN A 686 -12.99 -12.81 -22.42
N LEU A 687 -13.67 -12.24 -21.42
CA LEU A 687 -14.98 -12.72 -20.97
C LEU A 687 -16.03 -12.61 -22.08
N ASN A 688 -16.09 -11.48 -22.79
CA ASN A 688 -17.00 -11.30 -23.93
C ASN A 688 -16.71 -12.30 -25.06
N ASN A 689 -15.45 -12.58 -25.37
CA ASN A 689 -15.08 -13.57 -26.38
C ASN A 689 -15.48 -15.00 -25.95
N GLN A 690 -15.32 -15.33 -24.66
CA GLN A 690 -15.82 -16.60 -24.12
C GLN A 690 -17.34 -16.68 -24.21
N HIS A 691 -18.05 -15.62 -23.82
CA HIS A 691 -19.51 -15.56 -23.96
C HIS A 691 -19.94 -15.71 -25.42
N LEU A 692 -19.30 -15.01 -26.34
CA LEU A 692 -19.56 -15.14 -27.78
C LEU A 692 -19.35 -16.58 -28.24
N HIS A 693 -18.25 -17.23 -27.85
CA HIS A 693 -18.01 -18.63 -28.19
C HIS A 693 -19.06 -19.58 -27.59
N THR A 694 -19.49 -19.36 -26.34
CA THR A 694 -20.55 -20.17 -25.74
C THR A 694 -21.89 -19.98 -26.46
N VAL A 695 -22.21 -18.75 -26.88
CA VAL A 695 -23.40 -18.44 -27.68
C VAL A 695 -23.33 -19.13 -29.04
N ASP A 696 -22.21 -19.04 -29.74
CA ASP A 696 -22.00 -19.73 -31.02
C ASP A 696 -22.14 -21.26 -30.87
N SER A 697 -21.58 -21.84 -29.81
CA SER A 697 -21.72 -23.28 -29.53
C SER A 697 -23.17 -23.68 -29.26
N LEU A 698 -23.90 -22.89 -28.48
CA LEU A 698 -25.32 -23.12 -28.24
C LEU A 698 -26.14 -22.95 -29.51
N GLN A 699 -25.78 -22.01 -30.38
CA GLN A 699 -26.44 -21.78 -31.65
C GLN A 699 -26.24 -22.95 -32.61
N VAL A 700 -25.03 -23.51 -32.69
CA VAL A 700 -24.76 -24.74 -33.45
C VAL A 700 -25.60 -25.91 -32.93
N LYS A 701 -25.67 -26.11 -31.60
CA LYS A 701 -26.51 -27.17 -31.01
C LYS A 701 -28.00 -26.97 -31.30
N LEU A 702 -28.46 -25.72 -31.32
CA LEU A 702 -29.84 -25.38 -31.62
C LEU A 702 -30.15 -25.60 -33.12
N ASP A 703 -29.21 -25.28 -34.00
CA ASP A 703 -29.32 -25.55 -35.44
C ASP A 703 -29.25 -27.05 -35.76
N ASP A 704 -28.44 -27.83 -35.05
CA ASP A 704 -28.44 -29.29 -35.16
C ASP A 704 -29.76 -29.90 -34.67
N SER A 705 -30.28 -29.41 -33.55
CA SER A 705 -31.60 -29.80 -33.06
C SER A 705 -32.71 -29.41 -34.04
N ARG A 706 -32.62 -28.24 -34.69
CA ARG A 706 -33.54 -27.82 -35.76
C ARG A 706 -33.46 -28.72 -36.97
N ARG A 707 -32.25 -29.10 -37.43
CA ARG A 707 -32.06 -30.05 -38.53
C ARG A 707 -32.66 -31.42 -38.21
N GLU A 708 -32.54 -31.86 -36.96
CA GLU A 708 -33.12 -33.13 -36.52
C GLU A 708 -34.64 -33.08 -36.47
N ILE A 709 -35.22 -31.99 -35.96
CA ILE A 709 -36.67 -31.74 -36.05
C ILE A 709 -37.13 -31.72 -37.51
N GLU A 710 -36.35 -31.12 -38.42
CA GLU A 710 -36.67 -31.09 -39.85
C GLU A 710 -36.60 -32.48 -40.48
N ARG A 711 -35.63 -33.32 -40.10
CA ARG A 711 -35.57 -34.74 -40.51
C ARG A 711 -36.77 -35.52 -40.01
N LEU A 712 -37.10 -35.41 -38.72
CA LEU A 712 -38.24 -36.10 -38.11
C LEU A 712 -39.56 -35.66 -38.75
N ASN A 713 -39.72 -34.36 -39.06
CA ASN A 713 -40.88 -33.85 -39.78
C ASN A 713 -40.96 -34.39 -41.22
N LYS A 714 -39.83 -34.52 -41.94
CA LYS A 714 -39.81 -35.17 -43.27
C LYS A 714 -40.21 -36.63 -43.20
N VAL A 715 -39.73 -37.38 -42.21
CA VAL A 715 -40.13 -38.78 -41.98
C VAL A 715 -41.61 -38.89 -41.64
N LEU A 716 -42.14 -37.98 -40.80
CA LEU A 716 -43.58 -37.92 -40.50
C LEU A 716 -44.41 -37.56 -41.74
N GLN A 717 -43.89 -36.73 -42.65
CA GLN A 717 -44.54 -36.38 -43.90
C GLN A 717 -44.52 -37.53 -44.91
N GLU A 718 -43.43 -38.30 -44.97
CA GLU A 718 -43.32 -39.53 -45.77
C GLU A 718 -44.24 -40.64 -45.24
N LEU A 719 -44.37 -40.77 -43.93
CA LEU A 719 -45.35 -41.67 -43.29
C LEU A 719 -46.79 -41.20 -43.56
N ARG A 720 -47.05 -39.89 -43.59
CA ARG A 720 -48.35 -39.30 -43.96
C ARG A 720 -48.69 -39.50 -45.44
N ASN A 721 -47.69 -39.65 -46.31
CA ASN A 721 -47.87 -39.83 -47.75
C ASN A 721 -48.03 -41.31 -48.18
N LYS A 722 -47.94 -42.27 -47.24
CA LYS A 722 -48.14 -43.71 -47.51
C LYS A 722 -49.55 -44.25 -47.18
N SER A 723 -50.55 -43.38 -46.99
CA SER A 723 -51.95 -43.79 -46.82
C SER A 723 -52.88 -43.13 -47.86
N PRO A 724 -53.80 -43.87 -48.52
CA PRO A 724 -54.77 -43.31 -49.45
C PRO A 724 -55.90 -42.56 -48.71
N SER A 725 -56.26 -41.39 -49.25
CA SER A 725 -57.43 -40.53 -48.95
C SER A 725 -58.75 -41.34 -48.83
N PRO A 726 -59.81 -40.96 -48.05
CA PRO A 726 -60.41 -39.62 -48.07
C PRO A 726 -61.13 -39.12 -46.78
N GLY A 727 -61.40 -37.80 -46.72
CA GLY A 727 -62.51 -37.29 -45.90
C GLY A 727 -62.32 -35.90 -45.30
N ASN A 728 -62.86 -34.89 -45.98
CA ASN A 728 -63.09 -33.54 -45.45
C ASN A 728 -63.94 -33.57 -44.17
N ILE A 729 -63.37 -33.21 -43.01
CA ILE A 729 -64.12 -32.66 -41.87
C ILE A 729 -63.23 -31.63 -41.17
N THR A 730 -63.58 -30.35 -41.31
CA THR A 730 -63.19 -29.28 -40.37
C THR A 730 -63.90 -29.56 -39.04
N PRO A 731 -63.25 -29.46 -37.86
CA PRO A 731 -63.24 -28.18 -37.14
C PRO A 731 -61.99 -27.90 -36.27
N ASN A 732 -61.72 -26.60 -36.10
CA ASN A 732 -61.12 -25.93 -34.93
C ASN A 732 -60.10 -26.67 -34.06
N ASN A 733 -58.85 -26.18 -34.10
CA ASN A 733 -58.25 -25.53 -32.92
C ASN A 733 -57.12 -24.58 -33.34
N SER A 734 -57.42 -23.28 -33.27
CA SER A 734 -56.47 -22.18 -33.45
C SER A 734 -55.65 -21.98 -32.17
N PHE A 735 -54.40 -22.45 -32.15
CA PHE A 735 -53.38 -22.00 -31.21
C PHE A 735 -52.16 -21.47 -31.99
N LEU A 736 -52.22 -20.16 -32.21
CA LEU A 736 -51.11 -19.20 -32.22
C LEU A 736 -49.85 -19.54 -33.04
N GLN A 737 -49.86 -19.09 -34.29
CA GLN A 737 -48.67 -18.52 -34.92
C GLN A 737 -49.02 -17.09 -35.36
N ALA A 738 -48.32 -16.09 -34.82
CA ALA A 738 -48.38 -14.73 -35.30
C ALA A 738 -46.96 -14.14 -35.37
N HIS A 739 -46.45 -14.07 -36.60
CA HIS A 739 -45.56 -13.00 -36.99
C HIS A 739 -46.40 -12.02 -37.80
N SER A 740 -46.68 -10.86 -37.23
CA SER A 740 -46.92 -9.63 -37.99
C SER A 740 -46.60 -8.43 -37.10
N ARG A 741 -45.73 -7.57 -37.62
CA ARG A 741 -45.49 -6.20 -37.17
C ARG A 741 -46.81 -5.42 -37.22
N THR A 742 -47.07 -4.59 -36.20
CA THR A 742 -47.33 -3.13 -36.27
C THR A 742 -47.81 -2.59 -34.91
N ASP A 743 -47.42 -1.34 -34.65
CA ASP A 743 -48.00 -0.34 -33.73
C ASP A 743 -47.81 -0.41 -32.21
N SER A 744 -46.90 0.48 -31.76
CA SER A 744 -47.24 1.72 -31.04
C SER A 744 -48.38 1.67 -30.02
N GLY A 745 -48.01 1.70 -28.74
CA GLY A 745 -48.92 2.08 -27.66
C GLY A 745 -48.39 1.78 -26.27
N GLN A 746 -47.75 2.78 -25.65
CA GLN A 746 -47.84 3.16 -24.24
C GLN A 746 -48.04 2.06 -23.18
N ILE A 747 -47.09 1.96 -22.23
CA ILE A 747 -47.37 2.06 -20.78
C ILE A 747 -46.05 2.43 -20.10
N ASN A 748 -46.00 3.68 -19.63
CA ASN A 748 -45.11 4.10 -18.56
C ASN A 748 -45.70 3.62 -17.22
N ASN A 749 -44.78 3.37 -16.29
CA ASN A 749 -44.87 3.51 -14.84
C ASN A 749 -44.79 2.20 -14.03
N LEU A 750 -44.03 2.35 -12.94
CA LEU A 750 -43.97 1.54 -11.73
C LEU A 750 -42.86 0.48 -11.66
N ALA A 751 -41.61 0.94 -11.71
CA ALA A 751 -40.55 0.37 -10.86
C ALA A 751 -39.35 1.33 -10.77
N LYS A 752 -39.42 2.29 -9.84
CA LYS A 752 -38.26 2.88 -9.15
C LYS A 752 -38.75 3.88 -8.12
N ASN A 753 -39.03 3.37 -6.92
CA ASN A 753 -38.87 4.11 -5.69
C ASN A 753 -38.59 3.13 -4.53
N ASN A 754 -37.57 3.52 -3.76
CA ASN A 754 -37.16 3.09 -2.41
C ASN A 754 -36.27 1.85 -2.29
N PHE A 755 -34.96 2.08 -2.14
CA PHE A 755 -34.35 2.09 -0.80
C PHE A 755 -33.01 2.86 -0.82
N ILE A 756 -32.93 3.86 0.06
CA ILE A 756 -31.75 4.66 0.42
C ILE A 756 -30.98 3.88 1.48
N LEU A 757 -29.64 3.95 1.49
CA LEU A 757 -28.79 4.33 2.64
C LEU A 757 -27.31 4.01 2.39
N GLY A 758 -26.46 5.03 2.48
CA GLY A 758 -25.05 4.87 2.86
C GLY A 758 -24.04 5.72 2.10
N MET A 759 -23.42 6.65 2.84
CA MET A 759 -22.08 7.23 2.63
C MET A 759 -21.85 8.28 1.52
N ASP A 760 -21.77 9.54 1.98
CA ASP A 760 -20.63 10.47 1.87
C ASP A 760 -19.67 10.34 0.68
N ALA A 761 -19.53 11.43 -0.08
CA ALA A 761 -18.45 12.41 0.16
C ALA A 761 -18.33 13.36 -1.04
N SER A 762 -18.35 14.65 -0.71
CA SER A 762 -18.07 15.78 -1.58
C SER A 762 -16.77 15.63 -2.38
N GLN A 763 -16.88 15.76 -3.70
CA GLN A 763 -15.79 16.28 -4.54
C GLN A 763 -16.29 17.55 -5.22
N ILE A 764 -15.83 18.68 -4.71
CA ILE A 764 -15.79 19.94 -5.43
C ILE A 764 -14.51 19.88 -6.25
N SER A 765 -14.65 19.76 -7.57
CA SER A 765 -13.59 20.08 -8.53
C SER A 765 -14.13 21.14 -9.48
N GLU A 766 -13.62 22.35 -9.32
CA GLU A 766 -13.76 23.46 -10.26
C GLU A 766 -12.76 23.33 -11.41
N LYS A 767 -13.21 23.78 -12.60
CA LYS A 767 -12.46 24.33 -13.76
C LYS A 767 -11.79 23.32 -14.71
N SER A 768 -11.89 23.45 -16.04
CA SER A 768 -12.41 24.52 -16.91
C SER A 768 -12.66 24.01 -18.34
N ASP A 769 -13.50 24.75 -19.07
CA ASP A 769 -13.39 25.17 -20.48
C ASP A 769 -14.66 24.96 -21.32
N ASN A 770 -15.20 26.11 -21.78
CA ASN A 770 -15.76 26.42 -23.10
C ASN A 770 -16.99 25.62 -23.58
N GLU A 771 -18.07 26.18 -24.12
CA GLU A 771 -18.26 27.40 -24.91
C GLU A 771 -19.77 27.66 -25.02
N GLU A 772 -20.12 28.95 -25.11
CA GLU A 772 -21.24 29.52 -25.87
C GLU A 772 -22.73 29.19 -25.60
N ASN A 773 -23.50 30.28 -25.53
CA ASN A 773 -24.88 30.44 -25.99
C ASN A 773 -26.02 30.07 -25.02
N ARG A 774 -26.50 31.05 -24.24
CA ARG A 774 -27.64 31.93 -24.64
C ARG A 774 -28.15 32.84 -23.51
N ASN A 775 -28.08 34.15 -23.83
CA ASN A 775 -29.12 35.17 -23.66
C ASN A 775 -29.40 35.80 -22.29
N SER A 776 -28.65 36.88 -22.07
CA SER A 776 -29.12 38.25 -21.78
C SER A 776 -30.22 38.47 -20.75
N LEU A 777 -29.80 38.86 -19.55
CA LEU A 777 -30.59 39.61 -18.58
C LEU A 777 -31.06 40.94 -19.19
N LEU A 778 -32.39 41.15 -19.23
CA LEU A 778 -32.99 42.45 -19.46
C LEU A 778 -32.79 43.34 -18.23
N THR A 779 -32.32 44.57 -18.43
CA THR A 779 -32.05 45.54 -17.37
C THR A 779 -33.32 46.25 -16.90
N LEU A 780 -33.36 46.48 -15.59
CA LEU A 780 -34.45 47.07 -14.80
C LEU A 780 -34.95 48.44 -15.31
N GLU A 781 -34.16 49.13 -16.12
CA GLU A 781 -34.50 50.41 -16.73
C GLU A 781 -35.56 50.30 -17.85
N GLN A 782 -35.73 49.10 -18.42
CA GLN A 782 -36.66 48.85 -19.53
C GLN A 782 -38.05 48.37 -19.08
N LEU A 783 -38.22 48.11 -17.77
CA LEU A 783 -39.49 47.73 -17.13
C LEU A 783 -40.25 48.90 -16.50
N LEU A 784 -39.60 50.06 -16.38
CA LEU A 784 -40.16 51.24 -15.72
C LEU A 784 -40.73 52.29 -16.70
N ASN A 785 -40.75 52.00 -18.01
CA ASN A 785 -40.99 53.00 -19.06
C ASN A 785 -42.19 52.74 -20.01
N GLU A 786 -43.21 51.98 -19.60
CA GLU A 786 -44.52 52.04 -20.29
C GLU A 786 -45.69 52.31 -19.33
N PRO A 787 -46.50 53.36 -19.58
CA PRO A 787 -47.76 53.57 -18.89
C PRO A 787 -48.91 52.90 -19.64
N SER A 788 -49.84 52.33 -18.86
CA SER A 788 -51.25 52.09 -19.20
C SER A 788 -51.54 51.20 -20.41
N LEU A 789 -52.22 50.07 -20.19
CA LEU A 789 -53.58 49.89 -20.70
C LEU A 789 -54.31 48.78 -19.95
N ALA A 790 -55.53 49.12 -19.54
CA ALA A 790 -56.47 48.25 -18.87
C ALA A 790 -57.12 47.24 -19.83
N HIS A 791 -57.65 46.18 -19.22
CA HIS A 791 -58.62 45.19 -19.74
C HIS A 791 -58.06 44.02 -20.57
N THR A 792 -58.12 42.80 -20.02
CA THR A 792 -58.87 41.66 -20.57
C THR A 792 -58.74 40.39 -19.70
N GLU A 793 -59.90 39.75 -19.43
CA GLU A 793 -60.12 38.30 -19.25
C GLU A 793 -59.64 37.53 -17.97
N PRO A 794 -60.46 36.61 -17.42
CA PRO A 794 -60.24 35.94 -16.12
C PRO A 794 -59.32 34.69 -16.17
N SER A 795 -58.43 34.60 -17.16
CA SER A 795 -57.49 33.47 -17.29
C SER A 795 -56.21 33.64 -16.46
N ASP A 796 -55.85 34.87 -16.09
CA ASP A 796 -54.64 35.15 -15.30
C ASP A 796 -54.80 34.80 -13.82
N SER A 797 -56.02 34.74 -13.29
CA SER A 797 -56.26 34.40 -11.88
C SER A 797 -55.90 32.95 -11.56
N LYS A 798 -56.11 32.00 -12.49
CA LYS A 798 -55.69 30.60 -12.30
C LYS A 798 -54.18 30.43 -12.37
N VAL A 799 -53.51 31.18 -13.24
CA VAL A 799 -52.04 31.18 -13.33
C VAL A 799 -51.45 31.77 -12.05
N LEU A 800 -51.96 32.92 -11.59
CA LEU A 800 -51.56 33.54 -10.32
C LEU A 800 -51.83 32.65 -9.10
N ILE A 801 -52.98 31.97 -9.04
CA ILE A 801 -53.29 31.02 -7.94
C ILE A 801 -52.33 29.82 -7.98
N SER A 802 -52.00 29.31 -9.18
CA SER A 802 -51.04 28.22 -9.32
C SER A 802 -49.62 28.65 -8.92
N GLN A 803 -49.25 29.90 -9.24
CA GLN A 803 -47.96 30.49 -8.88
C GLN A 803 -47.88 30.75 -7.37
N ILE A 804 -48.96 31.25 -6.76
CA ILE A 804 -49.06 31.43 -5.29
C ILE A 804 -49.00 30.07 -4.58
N SER A 805 -49.62 29.03 -5.14
CA SER A 805 -49.56 27.67 -4.60
C SER A 805 -48.14 27.09 -4.69
N GLN A 806 -47.45 27.28 -5.81
CA GLN A 806 -46.04 26.91 -5.98
C GLN A 806 -45.14 27.67 -4.99
N LEU A 807 -45.30 28.98 -4.87
CA LEU A 807 -44.55 29.80 -3.92
C LEU A 807 -44.82 29.40 -2.47
N LYS A 808 -46.06 29.02 -2.11
CA LYS A 808 -46.36 28.47 -0.78
C LYS A 808 -45.67 27.13 -0.53
N ASN A 809 -45.58 26.30 -1.56
CA ASN A 809 -44.93 24.99 -1.47
C ASN A 809 -43.39 25.13 -1.44
N ASP A 810 -42.83 26.12 -2.12
CA ASP A 810 -41.40 26.41 -2.04
C ASP A 810 -41.04 27.13 -0.73
N LEU A 811 -41.93 27.97 -0.21
CA LEU A 811 -41.81 28.54 1.13
C LEU A 811 -41.90 27.45 2.22
N SER A 812 -42.77 26.45 2.07
CA SER A 812 -42.83 25.34 3.03
C SER A 812 -41.59 24.45 2.96
N LYS A 813 -41.08 24.15 1.74
CA LYS A 813 -39.80 23.46 1.58
C LYS A 813 -38.64 24.24 2.18
N ALA A 814 -38.55 25.54 1.92
CA ALA A 814 -37.52 26.40 2.49
C ALA A 814 -37.62 26.46 4.02
N LYS A 815 -38.83 26.45 4.58
CA LYS A 815 -39.06 26.41 6.02
C LYS A 815 -38.61 25.08 6.64
N VAL A 816 -38.93 23.95 6.01
CA VAL A 816 -38.46 22.62 6.46
C VAL A 816 -36.93 22.51 6.35
N GLN A 817 -36.35 23.06 5.28
CA GLN A 817 -34.89 23.14 5.14
C GLN A 817 -34.26 24.01 6.24
N LEU A 818 -34.88 25.14 6.59
CA LEU A 818 -34.43 26.00 7.66
C LEU A 818 -34.52 25.30 9.03
N ASP A 819 -35.63 24.61 9.30
CA ASP A 819 -35.81 23.84 10.54
C ASP A 819 -34.75 22.71 10.64
N HIS A 820 -34.49 22.00 9.54
CA HIS A 820 -33.44 20.97 9.50
C HIS A 820 -32.03 21.55 9.65
N LEU A 821 -31.72 22.67 9.00
CA LEU A 821 -30.44 23.36 9.18
C LEU A 821 -30.27 23.88 10.60
N ASN A 822 -31.35 24.32 11.24
CA ASN A 822 -31.34 24.78 12.62
C ASN A 822 -31.14 23.62 13.61
N GLU A 823 -31.72 22.44 13.32
CA GLU A 823 -31.47 21.21 14.08
C GLU A 823 -30.02 20.75 13.92
N LEU A 824 -29.49 20.72 12.69
CA LEU A 824 -28.08 20.41 12.43
C LEU A 824 -27.14 21.43 13.08
N LEU A 825 -27.51 22.71 13.09
CA LEU A 825 -26.74 23.75 13.77
C LEU A 825 -26.73 23.52 15.28
N ASN A 826 -27.88 23.21 15.88
CA ASN A 826 -27.97 22.89 17.31
C ASN A 826 -27.21 21.61 17.68
N GLU A 827 -27.28 20.56 16.85
CA GLU A 827 -26.48 19.35 17.01
C GLU A 827 -24.98 19.65 16.91
N SER A 828 -24.58 20.51 15.96
CA SER A 828 -23.21 20.98 15.80
C SER A 828 -22.74 21.80 17.01
N GLU A 829 -23.56 22.72 17.51
CA GLU A 829 -23.29 23.53 18.71
C GLU A 829 -23.15 22.66 19.95
N LEU A 830 -24.04 21.68 20.14
CA LEU A 830 -23.98 20.72 21.24
C LEU A 830 -22.72 19.85 21.16
N ASN A 831 -22.37 19.37 19.97
CA ASN A 831 -21.16 18.58 19.76
C ASN A 831 -19.90 19.42 20.02
N ASN A 832 -19.90 20.69 19.59
CA ASN A 832 -18.81 21.63 19.86
C ASN A 832 -18.67 21.92 21.37
N ALA A 833 -19.78 22.09 22.10
CA ALA A 833 -19.76 22.23 23.56
C ALA A 833 -19.16 21.01 24.25
N ARG A 834 -19.53 19.80 23.82
CA ARG A 834 -18.97 18.54 24.35
C ARG A 834 -17.49 18.37 24.03
N LEU A 835 -17.05 18.73 22.81
CA LEU A 835 -15.64 18.71 22.44
C LEU A 835 -14.84 19.72 23.26
N ASN A 836 -15.37 20.92 23.51
CA ASN A 836 -14.74 21.91 24.38
C ASN A 836 -14.61 21.41 25.84
N GLU A 837 -15.61 20.72 26.37
CA GLU A 837 -15.52 20.10 27.71
C GLU A 837 -14.43 19.03 27.75
N GLN A 838 -14.36 18.16 26.73
CA GLN A 838 -13.29 17.16 26.62
C GLN A 838 -11.91 17.81 26.49
N ILE A 839 -11.78 18.89 25.70
CA ILE A 839 -10.54 19.66 25.58
C ILE A 839 -10.14 20.24 26.93
N ASN A 840 -11.09 20.77 27.71
CA ASN A 840 -10.80 21.31 29.04
C ASN A 840 -10.37 20.21 30.03
N LEU A 841 -11.04 19.05 30.01
CA LEU A 841 -10.65 17.88 30.82
C LEU A 841 -9.27 17.37 30.45
N LEU A 842 -8.97 17.26 29.16
CA LEU A 842 -7.65 16.82 28.68
C LEU A 842 -6.56 17.84 29.01
N LYS A 843 -6.82 19.15 28.85
CA LYS A 843 -5.88 20.20 29.28
C LYS A 843 -5.63 20.15 30.78
N GLU A 844 -6.65 19.92 31.60
CA GLU A 844 -6.48 19.79 33.05
C GLU A 844 -5.73 18.50 33.43
N GLU A 845 -5.96 17.41 32.70
CA GLU A 845 -5.22 16.16 32.85
C GLU A 845 -3.75 16.32 32.45
N ILE A 846 -3.45 17.00 31.35
CA ILE A 846 -2.08 17.33 30.93
C ILE A 846 -1.41 18.19 32.00
N ARG A 847 -2.06 19.27 32.47
CA ARG A 847 -1.53 20.09 33.58
C ARG A 847 -1.32 19.28 34.85
N ARG A 848 -2.19 18.30 35.14
CA ARG A 848 -2.03 17.39 36.28
C ARG A 848 -0.82 16.48 36.09
N LEU A 849 -0.65 15.89 34.92
CA LEU A 849 0.47 15.01 34.58
C LEU A 849 1.80 15.77 34.56
N GLU A 850 1.85 16.98 34.02
CA GLU A 850 3.03 17.85 34.04
C GLU A 850 3.43 18.19 35.47
N ARG A 851 2.47 18.63 36.31
CA ARG A 851 2.73 18.85 37.73
C ARG A 851 3.20 17.57 38.42
N ASN A 852 2.66 16.42 38.06
CA ASN A 852 3.08 15.14 38.63
C ASN A 852 4.51 14.76 38.23
N GLN A 853 4.88 14.95 36.96
CA GLN A 853 6.23 14.72 36.45
C GLN A 853 7.25 15.68 37.07
N GLU A 854 6.88 16.94 37.30
CA GLU A 854 7.71 17.90 38.02
C GLU A 854 7.87 17.53 39.51
N ARG A 855 6.81 17.01 40.15
CA ARG A 855 6.90 16.42 41.50
C ARG A 855 7.83 15.22 41.51
N GLU A 856 7.76 14.32 40.52
CA GLU A 856 8.68 13.18 40.39
C GLU A 856 10.15 13.62 40.29
N LYS A 857 10.46 14.66 39.51
CA LYS A 857 11.80 15.26 39.48
C LYS A 857 12.21 15.83 40.85
N SER A 858 11.24 16.26 41.66
CA SER A 858 11.43 16.78 43.01
C SER A 858 11.39 15.69 44.11
N ILE A 859 11.11 14.42 43.77
CA ILE A 859 11.06 13.29 44.73
C ILE A 859 12.43 13.00 45.36
N SER A 860 13.56 13.33 44.71
CA SER A 860 14.88 13.21 45.34
C SER A 860 15.03 14.10 46.59
N ASN A 861 14.21 15.15 46.68
CA ASN A 861 14.15 16.10 47.81
C ASN A 861 13.06 15.75 48.84
N MET A 862 12.55 14.51 48.86
CA MET A 862 11.48 14.09 49.79
C MET A 862 11.84 14.31 51.27
N GLU A 863 13.11 14.14 51.66
CA GLU A 863 13.54 14.44 53.03
C GLU A 863 13.49 15.95 53.35
N TYR A 864 13.84 16.80 52.39
CA TYR A 864 13.72 18.24 52.54
C TYR A 864 12.26 18.68 52.65
N LEU A 865 11.39 18.14 51.78
CA LEU A 865 9.95 18.39 51.86
C LEU A 865 9.36 17.92 53.18
N LYS A 866 9.75 16.73 53.67
CA LYS A 866 9.36 16.22 54.99
C LYS A 866 9.76 17.21 56.10
N ASN A 867 10.98 17.74 56.07
CA ASN A 867 11.45 18.71 57.05
C ASN A 867 10.69 20.05 56.95
N VAL A 868 10.42 20.54 55.74
CA VAL A 868 9.65 21.77 55.49
C VAL A 868 8.20 21.63 55.92
N VAL A 869 7.54 20.49 55.63
CA VAL A 869 6.17 20.18 56.05
C VAL A 869 6.10 20.00 57.56
N CYS A 870 7.03 19.26 58.17
CA CYS A 870 7.12 19.15 59.62
C CYS A 870 7.31 20.52 60.28
N LYS A 871 8.15 21.39 59.72
CA LYS A 871 8.35 22.76 60.19
C LYS A 871 7.08 23.61 59.99
N PHE A 872 6.39 23.48 58.86
CA PHE A 872 5.12 24.17 58.60
C PHE A 872 4.00 23.76 59.57
N LEU A 873 3.92 22.48 59.95
CA LEU A 873 2.93 21.96 60.89
C LEU A 873 3.25 22.26 62.35
N THR A 874 4.54 22.32 62.73
CA THR A 874 4.96 22.53 64.13
C THR A 874 5.11 24.01 64.52
N LEU A 875 5.27 24.92 63.55
CA LEU A 875 5.38 26.35 63.84
C LEU A 875 4.03 26.97 64.22
N SER A 876 4.04 27.85 65.23
CA SER A 876 2.85 28.54 65.75
C SER A 876 2.64 29.93 65.14
N THR A 877 3.66 30.49 64.47
CA THR A 877 3.66 31.87 63.98
C THR A 877 3.27 31.95 62.51
N THR A 878 2.31 32.81 62.18
CA THR A 878 1.76 33.03 60.84
C THR A 878 2.82 33.46 59.82
N GLN A 879 3.74 34.35 60.20
CA GLN A 879 4.74 34.91 59.29
C GLN A 879 5.72 33.87 58.75
N GLU A 880 6.16 32.92 59.57
CA GLU A 880 7.06 31.85 59.13
C GLU A 880 6.34 30.81 58.26
N LYS A 881 5.04 30.57 58.51
CA LYS A 881 4.20 29.74 57.61
C LYS A 881 4.06 30.38 56.23
N PHE A 882 3.91 31.71 56.16
CA PHE A 882 3.91 32.43 54.89
C PHE A 882 5.25 32.36 54.16
N GLN A 883 6.37 32.36 54.89
CA GLN A 883 7.70 32.24 54.27
C GLN A 883 7.99 30.83 53.73
N LEU A 884 7.39 29.80 54.34
CA LEU A 884 7.47 28.41 53.87
C LEU A 884 6.46 28.09 52.77
N LEU A 885 5.44 28.92 52.56
CA LEU A 885 4.41 28.71 51.54
C LEU A 885 4.97 28.72 50.10
N PRO A 886 5.82 29.68 49.67
CA PRO A 886 6.47 29.61 48.35
C PRO A 886 7.31 28.36 48.15
N VAL A 887 7.96 27.87 49.21
CA VAL A 887 8.78 26.64 49.16
C VAL A 887 7.88 25.41 49.01
N LEU A 888 6.74 25.36 49.70
CA LEU A 888 5.74 24.30 49.53
C LEU A 888 5.08 24.38 48.14
N THR A 889 4.75 25.58 47.67
CA THR A 889 4.19 25.82 46.34
C THR A 889 5.12 25.34 45.23
N THR A 890 6.42 25.62 45.35
CA THR A 890 7.42 25.23 44.34
C THR A 890 7.75 23.74 44.39
N MET A 891 7.81 23.14 45.58
CA MET A 891 8.15 21.71 45.76
C MET A 891 6.96 20.76 45.55
N LEU A 892 5.73 21.16 45.89
CA LEU A 892 4.52 20.36 45.69
C LEU A 892 3.73 20.75 44.43
N LYS A 893 4.13 21.82 43.73
CA LYS A 893 3.46 22.34 42.53
C LYS A 893 1.94 22.47 42.72
N LEU A 894 1.57 23.14 43.81
CA LEU A 894 0.19 23.32 44.25
C LEU A 894 -0.59 24.19 43.26
N ASN A 895 -1.86 23.83 43.00
CA ASN A 895 -2.75 24.65 42.16
C ASN A 895 -3.02 26.00 42.81
N GLN A 896 -3.39 27.03 42.03
CA GLN A 896 -3.71 28.35 42.56
C GLN A 896 -4.84 28.30 43.60
N GLU A 897 -5.83 27.42 43.42
CA GLU A 897 -6.89 27.18 44.40
C GLU A 897 -6.37 26.54 45.71
N GLU A 898 -5.45 25.58 45.62
CA GLU A 898 -4.84 24.91 46.79
C GLU A 898 -3.91 25.87 47.54
N GLN A 899 -3.17 26.71 46.81
CA GLN A 899 -2.37 27.79 47.39
C GLN A 899 -3.25 28.80 48.12
N ASN A 900 -4.37 29.20 47.52
CA ASN A 900 -5.35 30.07 48.15
C ASN A 900 -5.98 29.43 49.40
N ALA A 901 -6.26 28.12 49.37
CA ALA A 901 -6.77 27.37 50.52
C ALA A 901 -5.75 27.32 51.68
N ILE A 902 -4.48 27.04 51.39
CA ILE A 902 -3.41 27.03 52.40
C ILE A 902 -3.11 28.45 52.90
N MET A 903 -3.19 29.46 52.03
CA MET A 903 -3.09 30.86 52.40
C MET A 903 -4.21 31.27 53.35
N ASN A 904 -5.45 30.84 53.08
CA ASN A 904 -6.60 31.10 53.96
C ASN A 904 -6.46 30.36 55.30
N PHE A 905 -5.96 29.12 55.29
CA PHE A 905 -5.66 28.37 56.52
C PHE A 905 -4.54 29.00 57.36
N ALA A 906 -3.52 29.55 56.71
CA ALA A 906 -2.48 30.31 57.38
C ALA A 906 -3.05 31.60 58.02
N LYS A 907 -3.97 32.31 57.35
CA LYS A 907 -4.61 33.53 57.88
C LYS A 907 -5.59 33.26 59.03
N ASN A 908 -6.38 32.19 58.97
CA ASN A 908 -7.46 31.94 59.93
C ASN A 908 -7.02 31.42 61.31
N ASN A 909 -5.74 31.08 61.50
CA ASN A 909 -5.21 30.66 62.81
C ASN A 909 -5.10 31.80 63.85
N HIS A 910 -5.57 33.01 63.54
CA HIS A 910 -5.53 34.16 64.46
C HIS A 910 -6.88 34.54 65.10
N SER A 911 -7.98 33.90 64.72
CA SER A 911 -9.29 34.12 65.34
C SER A 911 -9.78 32.88 66.06
N GLU A 912 -9.13 32.52 67.17
CA GLU A 912 -9.74 31.79 68.30
C GLU A 912 -8.67 31.52 69.38
N LYS A 913 -8.46 32.50 70.26
CA LYS A 913 -8.54 32.13 71.68
C LYS A 913 -10.03 31.93 71.93
N ASP A 914 -10.38 30.75 72.42
CA ASP A 914 -11.74 30.27 72.73
C ASP A 914 -12.48 29.55 71.59
N SER A 915 -12.05 28.32 71.27
CA SER A 915 -12.94 27.17 71.40
C SER A 915 -12.24 25.86 71.04
N GLN A 916 -12.11 25.00 72.05
CA GLN A 916 -11.85 23.58 71.84
C GLN A 916 -13.11 22.93 71.27
N ASN A 917 -13.17 22.67 69.96
CA ASN A 917 -13.79 21.48 69.32
C ASN A 917 -14.10 21.73 67.83
N THR A 918 -13.06 21.72 66.99
CA THR A 918 -13.28 21.58 65.54
C THR A 918 -12.26 20.63 64.96
N GLY A 919 -12.31 19.39 65.48
CA GLY A 919 -11.59 18.26 64.91
C GLY A 919 -12.37 17.65 63.75
N TRP A 920 -11.72 17.55 62.58
CA TRP A 920 -11.89 16.49 61.57
C TRP A 920 -13.23 16.31 60.84
N THR A 921 -14.32 16.99 61.20
CA THR A 921 -15.65 16.73 60.58
C THR A 921 -15.89 17.40 59.22
N ASN A 922 -14.98 18.27 58.75
CA ASN A 922 -15.14 18.97 57.45
C ASN A 922 -14.48 18.28 56.25
N PHE A 923 -13.79 17.15 56.44
CA PHE A 923 -13.08 16.44 55.37
C PHE A 923 -13.80 15.22 54.80
N PHE A 924 -14.99 14.86 55.29
CA PHE A 924 -15.83 13.84 54.67
C PHE A 924 -17.02 14.50 53.96
N PRO A 925 -17.10 14.48 52.62
CA PRO A 925 -18.33 14.85 51.92
C PRO A 925 -19.41 13.86 52.34
N LYS A 926 -20.60 14.37 52.66
CA LYS A 926 -21.78 13.56 52.99
C LYS A 926 -22.07 12.56 51.87
N TRP A 927 -21.74 11.29 52.08
CA TRP A 927 -22.45 10.19 51.42
C TRP A 927 -23.77 9.99 52.16
N SER A 928 -24.80 10.69 51.69
CA SER A 928 -26.23 10.29 51.69
C SER A 928 -27.10 11.53 51.56
N THR A 929 -27.53 11.89 50.35
CA THR A 929 -28.92 11.87 49.85
C THR A 929 -28.93 12.40 48.43
#